data_AF-A0AB39PZ38-F1
#
_entry.id   AF-A0AB39PZ38-F1
#
_cell.length_a   1.000
_cell.length_b   1.000
_cell.length_c   1.000
_cell.angle_alpha   90.00
_cell.angle_beta   90.00
_cell.angle_gamma   90.00
#
_symmetry.space_group_name_H-M   'P 1'
#
loop_
_entity.id
_entity.type
_entity.pdbx_description
1 polymer ?
#
loop_
_entity_poly.entity_id
_entity_poly.type
_entity_poly.pdbx_seq_one_letter_code
_entity_poly.pdbx_strand_id
1 'polypeptide(L)'
;MSVDFKEFFGPGNDITPTRVEPNLQLILENFMAGIQQRQTGFLPRSSHGRLWWYGFAPTPRQQRETLAILDSWIGPTFSDLSRHRGALNPADPFDAALAKAPVKPLRFEVLPRPTADSEDWKHARGQVRDALLVLSKLLNGRPPSEFDAPRTTVEVLDDLGHAIAARDRTVALACLRELEATADLDQPNLAFLRLRLFAGLEDWKAVLGDRDLDHVLAMRRPLSVTQVIQQAVYARWFASHDAAGAENELLGAVAALPAAFRPLFSGTPITSRAQAVVEFLIAVEEDAGDDTLNRLLDEAGTVEPGLPAHLRNVLHLHREQTPQPTTPSEPPAPLDQPGAPSESPLERATGMMARGELQAAIELVLTLEPSLHAAYLLLTCARDLQSPQQAALVLEYVSTHHLHGLIDGASARLRDDLAWLEQFTQDGPDVDWRTWLDALEGDHGSAALAAGPEITDAWTPLSNSALTAWLHDASDEVLGKLGEIGGQFMAAHRDIFTEDGAAELSERVLAGLALSGKNSAGVRVQTQALLDYLLSANPTSEVFASALEWTDLIISANVSAVTTTWAIDILQTATATSAAATSPATVDFFYKITNTVRPFKTALDPTDIEAIKLIAGELGVGVPEDLLAEQVQDSDPGAPYRYLQDSKVVLYSLTESATIRAAQVLRILVPKIDVETSAEHDGSSKLAAQAANADVFVVVTASAKHAATDFITAKRGTRPVVLVNSRGSSAILRELAEG
;
A
#
# COMPACT_ATOMS: atom_id res chain seq x y z
N MET A 1 -2.42 24.89 14.68
CA MET A 1 -1.85 24.76 16.03
C MET A 1 -2.46 25.86 16.88
N SER A 2 -2.98 25.57 18.07
CA SER A 2 -3.60 26.56 18.96
C SER A 2 -2.90 26.50 20.30
N VAL A 3 -1.78 27.21 20.43
CA VAL A 3 -1.12 27.43 21.73
C VAL A 3 -1.80 28.64 22.37
N ASP A 4 -2.34 28.48 23.58
CA ASP A 4 -2.80 29.63 24.37
C ASP A 4 -1.58 30.31 25.01
N PHE A 5 -1.12 31.40 24.40
CA PHE A 5 0.03 32.14 24.91
C PHE A 5 -0.23 32.81 26.27
N LYS A 6 -1.49 33.09 26.63
CA LYS A 6 -1.81 33.60 27.97
C LYS A 6 -1.64 32.53 29.03
N GLU A 7 -1.96 31.29 28.70
CA GLU A 7 -1.71 30.14 29.57
C GLU A 7 -0.21 29.85 29.67
N PHE A 8 0.52 29.85 28.53
CA PHE A 8 1.96 29.57 28.49
C PHE A 8 2.82 30.57 29.30
N PHE A 9 2.50 31.86 29.23
CA PHE A 9 3.14 32.92 30.02
C PHE A 9 2.38 33.23 31.33
N GLY A 10 1.51 32.31 31.75
CA GLY A 10 0.71 32.40 32.96
C GLY A 10 1.35 31.68 34.16
N PRO A 11 0.55 31.04 35.03
CA PRO A 11 1.05 30.32 36.20
C PRO A 11 2.09 29.24 35.83
N GLY A 12 3.22 29.22 36.53
CA GLY A 12 4.31 28.25 36.28
C GLY A 12 5.41 28.74 35.33
N ASN A 13 5.29 29.97 34.80
CA ASN A 13 6.32 30.66 34.06
C ASN A 13 6.61 32.04 34.66
N ASP A 14 7.84 32.26 35.14
CA ASP A 14 8.29 33.52 35.72
C ASP A 14 8.55 34.61 34.65
N ILE A 15 8.52 34.25 33.36
CA ILE A 15 8.72 35.18 32.24
C ILE A 15 7.41 35.86 31.88
N THR A 16 7.38 37.19 31.96
CA THR A 16 6.29 38.01 31.42
C THR A 16 6.76 38.74 30.15
N PRO A 17 6.18 38.49 28.97
CA PRO A 17 6.64 39.07 27.70
C PRO A 17 6.68 40.61 27.67
N THR A 18 5.82 41.29 28.45
CA THR A 18 5.78 42.77 28.52
C THR A 18 6.76 43.36 29.53
N ARG A 19 7.46 42.53 30.31
CA ARG A 19 8.42 42.95 31.36
C ARG A 19 9.87 42.58 31.04
N VAL A 20 10.13 42.00 29.87
CA VAL A 20 11.49 41.70 29.40
C VAL A 20 12.08 42.88 28.62
N GLU A 21 13.37 42.82 28.31
CA GLU A 21 14.04 43.82 27.48
C GLU A 21 13.36 43.95 26.10
N PRO A 22 13.28 45.16 25.51
CA PRO A 22 12.53 45.40 24.27
C PRO A 22 12.92 44.49 23.10
N ASN A 23 14.20 44.16 22.98
CA ASN A 23 14.68 43.24 21.94
C ASN A 23 14.13 41.82 22.15
N LEU A 24 14.15 41.32 23.40
CA LEU A 24 13.60 40.00 23.72
C LEU A 24 12.08 39.98 23.55
N GLN A 25 11.38 41.07 23.86
CA GLN A 25 9.94 41.18 23.62
C GLN A 25 9.62 40.98 22.13
N LEU A 26 10.31 41.70 21.24
CA LEU A 26 10.10 41.58 19.79
C LEU A 26 10.38 40.16 19.27
N ILE A 27 11.41 39.50 19.80
CA ILE A 27 11.74 38.11 19.48
C ILE A 27 10.59 37.17 19.85
N LEU A 28 10.04 37.32 21.06
CA LEU A 28 8.92 36.50 21.53
C LEU A 28 7.65 36.75 20.72
N GLU A 29 7.37 38.00 20.36
CA GLU A 29 6.24 38.37 19.49
C GLU A 29 6.37 37.70 18.12
N ASN A 30 7.55 37.69 17.52
CA ASN A 30 7.81 37.02 16.25
C ASN A 30 7.63 35.49 16.35
N PHE A 31 8.14 34.86 17.41
CA PHE A 31 7.94 33.42 17.61
C PHE A 31 6.47 33.06 17.85
N MET A 32 5.74 33.85 18.65
CA MET A 32 4.30 33.66 18.85
C MET A 32 3.52 33.79 17.53
N ALA A 33 3.83 34.81 16.72
CA ALA A 33 3.20 34.99 15.41
C ALA A 33 3.52 33.83 14.45
N GLY A 34 4.78 33.37 14.40
CA GLY A 34 5.19 32.23 13.58
C GLY A 34 4.44 30.95 13.97
N ILE A 35 4.33 30.66 15.27
CA ILE A 35 3.60 29.48 15.78
C ILE A 35 2.12 29.53 15.33
N GLN A 36 1.47 30.69 15.39
CA GLN A 36 0.10 30.88 14.89
C GLN A 36 -0.01 30.64 13.38
N GLN A 37 1.03 31.02 12.62
CA GLN A 37 1.14 30.80 11.18
C GLN A 37 1.63 29.39 10.80
N ARG A 38 1.65 28.44 11.75
CA ARG A 38 2.15 27.07 11.54
C ARG A 38 3.61 27.04 11.07
N GLN A 39 4.45 27.88 11.65
CA GLN A 39 5.91 27.88 11.50
C GLN A 39 6.59 27.35 12.76
N THR A 40 7.86 26.97 12.66
CA THR A 40 8.64 26.53 13.82
C THR A 40 9.01 27.74 14.68
N GLY A 41 8.68 27.70 15.96
CA GLY A 41 8.98 28.77 16.90
C GLY A 41 9.39 28.25 18.27
N PHE A 42 10.05 29.11 19.06
CA PHE A 42 10.59 28.75 20.37
C PHE A 42 10.07 29.68 21.44
N LEU A 43 9.58 29.14 22.56
CA LEU A 43 9.13 29.94 23.70
C LEU A 43 9.89 29.57 24.97
N PRO A 44 10.37 30.56 25.75
CA PRO A 44 11.11 30.29 26.98
C PRO A 44 10.16 30.18 28.18
N ARG A 45 10.55 29.34 29.12
CA ARG A 45 9.98 29.27 30.46
C ARG A 45 11.08 29.42 31.49
N SER A 46 10.90 30.31 32.45
CA SER A 46 11.73 30.31 33.66
C SER A 46 10.89 29.86 34.85
N SER A 47 11.45 28.99 35.67
CA SER A 47 10.81 28.53 36.91
C SER A 47 11.87 28.03 37.87
N HIS A 48 11.76 28.35 39.16
CA HIS A 48 12.68 27.89 40.20
C HIS A 48 14.16 28.15 39.88
N GLY A 49 14.46 29.29 39.26
CA GLY A 49 15.83 29.67 38.90
C GLY A 49 16.44 28.85 37.76
N ARG A 50 15.63 28.13 36.97
CA ARG A 50 16.07 27.43 35.76
C ARG A 50 15.40 28.04 34.53
N LEU A 51 16.00 27.80 33.36
CA LEU A 51 15.48 28.24 32.07
C LEU A 51 15.30 27.04 31.15
N TRP A 52 14.10 26.91 30.61
CA TRP A 52 13.78 25.95 29.57
C TRP A 52 13.33 26.67 28.32
N TRP A 53 13.57 26.03 27.18
CA TRP A 53 12.99 26.43 25.91
C TRP A 53 12.08 25.32 25.40
N TYR A 54 10.96 25.73 24.80
CA TYR A 54 9.98 24.86 24.17
C TYR A 54 9.94 25.17 22.68
N GLY A 55 10.34 24.19 21.86
CA GLY A 55 10.27 24.24 20.40
C GLY A 55 8.94 23.70 19.90
N PHE A 56 8.17 24.54 19.21
CA PHE A 56 6.90 24.20 18.60
C PHE A 56 7.11 23.98 17.11
N ALA A 57 6.79 22.79 16.61
CA ALA A 57 6.91 22.44 15.21
C ALA A 57 5.53 22.11 14.61
N PRO A 58 5.24 22.48 13.34
CA PRO A 58 3.88 22.44 12.79
C PRO A 58 3.31 21.03 12.64
N THR A 59 4.18 20.04 12.40
CA THR A 59 3.85 18.64 12.14
C THR A 59 4.76 17.72 12.95
N PRO A 60 4.36 16.46 13.25
CA PRO A 60 5.24 15.48 13.89
C PRO A 60 6.54 15.23 13.12
N ARG A 61 6.48 15.26 11.78
CA ARG A 61 7.66 15.17 10.91
C ARG A 61 8.65 16.31 11.20
N GLN A 62 8.17 17.55 11.13
CA GLN A 62 9.01 18.72 11.41
C GLN A 62 9.48 18.77 12.86
N GLN A 63 8.72 18.21 13.80
CA GLN A 63 9.16 18.05 15.19
C GLN A 63 10.40 17.16 15.28
N ARG A 64 10.40 15.97 14.65
CA ARG A 64 11.57 15.08 14.60
C ARG A 64 12.77 15.73 13.90
N GLU A 65 12.55 16.38 12.75
CA GLU A 65 13.60 17.15 12.05
C GLU A 65 14.18 18.24 12.96
N THR A 66 13.31 19.02 13.61
CA THR A 66 13.73 20.12 14.51
C THR A 66 14.52 19.58 15.69
N LEU A 67 14.16 18.42 16.26
CA LEU A 67 14.90 17.82 17.37
C LEU A 67 16.33 17.45 16.97
N ALA A 68 16.52 16.78 15.83
CA ALA A 68 17.84 16.41 15.34
C ALA A 68 18.70 17.64 15.04
N ILE A 69 18.10 18.69 14.47
CA ILE A 69 18.81 19.94 14.20
C ILE A 69 19.12 20.68 15.51
N LEU A 70 18.19 20.73 16.47
CA LEU A 70 18.41 21.41 17.75
C LEU A 70 19.60 20.82 18.52
N ASP A 71 19.70 19.50 18.59
CA ASP A 71 20.80 18.83 19.28
C ASP A 71 22.16 19.15 18.64
N SER A 72 22.24 19.10 17.31
CA SER A 72 23.45 19.45 16.57
C SER A 72 23.79 20.95 16.60
N TRP A 73 22.78 21.82 16.65
CA TRP A 73 22.93 23.28 16.57
C TRP A 73 23.29 23.93 17.90
N ILE A 74 22.70 23.45 19.01
CA ILE A 74 22.96 23.97 20.36
C ILE A 74 24.10 23.21 21.03
N GLY A 75 24.12 21.89 20.83
CA GLY A 75 25.13 21.01 21.38
C GLY A 75 24.95 20.69 22.88
N PRO A 76 25.70 19.68 23.36
CA PRO A 76 25.61 19.18 24.74
C PRO A 76 26.21 20.13 25.79
N THR A 77 26.96 21.15 25.37
CA THR A 77 27.55 22.15 26.27
C THR A 77 26.48 23.09 26.84
N PHE A 78 25.49 23.45 26.01
CA PHE A 78 24.49 24.46 26.35
C PHE A 78 23.09 23.89 26.59
N SER A 79 22.89 22.59 26.39
CA SER A 79 21.58 21.95 26.53
C SER A 79 21.67 20.53 27.07
N ASP A 80 20.54 20.06 27.61
CA ASP A 80 20.34 18.67 28.04
C ASP A 80 19.68 17.79 26.96
N LEU A 81 19.63 18.25 25.70
CA LEU A 81 19.01 17.56 24.55
C LEU A 81 19.57 16.16 24.31
N SER A 82 20.88 16.00 24.47
CA SER A 82 21.58 14.72 24.33
C SER A 82 21.10 13.66 25.34
N ARG A 83 20.52 14.09 26.47
CA ARG A 83 19.99 13.23 27.54
C ARG A 83 18.47 13.08 27.48
N HIS A 84 17.76 14.19 27.32
CA HIS A 84 16.29 14.24 27.45
C HIS A 84 15.55 14.17 26.12
N ARG A 85 16.25 14.32 24.98
CA ARG A 85 15.70 14.23 23.61
C ARG A 85 14.42 15.04 23.39
N GLY A 86 14.33 16.23 23.98
CA GLY A 86 13.16 17.08 23.82
C GLY A 86 11.93 16.66 24.63
N ALA A 87 12.02 15.64 25.50
CA ALA A 87 10.87 15.10 26.22
C ALA A 87 10.28 16.06 27.26
N LEU A 88 8.96 16.08 27.33
CA LEU A 88 8.19 16.76 28.38
C LEU A 88 8.21 15.94 29.67
N ASN A 89 8.21 16.61 30.83
CA ASN A 89 8.13 15.97 32.13
C ASN A 89 6.66 15.78 32.56
N PRO A 90 6.11 14.56 32.57
CA PRO A 90 4.70 14.34 32.94
C PRO A 90 4.38 14.69 34.40
N ALA A 91 5.39 14.74 35.29
CA ALA A 91 5.21 15.11 36.69
C ALA A 91 5.07 16.64 36.89
N ASP A 92 5.46 17.45 35.90
CA ASP A 92 5.29 18.90 35.93
C ASP A 92 3.92 19.28 35.33
N PRO A 93 3.00 19.88 36.10
CA PRO A 93 1.68 20.28 35.60
C PRO A 93 1.73 21.17 34.35
N PHE A 94 2.78 21.99 34.20
CA PHE A 94 2.97 22.85 33.03
C PHE A 94 3.23 22.02 31.76
N ASP A 95 4.12 21.04 31.86
CA ASP A 95 4.45 20.13 30.76
C ASP A 95 3.28 19.19 30.45
N ALA A 96 2.55 18.73 31.47
CA ALA A 96 1.35 17.90 31.31
C ALA A 96 0.23 18.62 30.55
N ALA A 97 0.10 19.94 30.68
CA ALA A 97 -0.83 20.73 29.88
C ALA A 97 -0.40 20.79 28.41
N LEU A 98 0.89 21.03 28.15
CA LEU A 98 1.45 21.08 26.79
C LEU A 98 1.44 19.72 26.08
N ALA A 99 1.53 18.62 26.82
CA ALA A 99 1.48 17.27 26.28
C ALA A 99 0.14 16.92 25.60
N LYS A 100 -0.92 17.69 25.85
CA LYS A 100 -2.25 17.53 25.23
C LYS A 100 -2.33 18.11 23.81
N ALA A 101 -1.31 18.86 23.38
CA ALA A 101 -1.27 19.39 22.02
C ALA A 101 -1.11 18.26 21.00
N PRO A 102 -1.70 18.39 19.79
CA PRO A 102 -1.60 17.36 18.75
C PRO A 102 -0.16 17.12 18.28
N VAL A 103 0.69 18.15 18.36
CA VAL A 103 2.15 18.02 18.20
C VAL A 103 2.78 18.53 19.48
N LYS A 104 3.44 17.64 20.23
CA LYS A 104 4.04 17.97 21.53
C LYS A 104 5.24 18.91 21.32
N PRO A 105 5.39 19.99 22.09
CA PRO A 105 6.58 20.82 22.00
C PRO A 105 7.82 20.06 22.50
N LEU A 106 8.98 20.37 21.90
CA LEU A 106 10.28 19.87 22.31
C LEU A 106 10.83 20.71 23.46
N ARG A 107 11.14 20.12 24.61
CA ARG A 107 11.67 20.82 25.78
C ARG A 107 13.17 20.56 25.97
N PHE A 108 13.94 21.60 26.29
CA PHE A 108 15.30 21.44 26.80
C PHE A 108 15.65 22.51 27.84
N GLU A 109 16.50 22.15 28.81
CA GLU A 109 17.09 23.03 29.82
C GLU A 109 18.34 23.71 29.26
N VAL A 110 18.52 25.01 29.54
CA VAL A 110 19.77 25.72 29.23
C VAL A 110 20.83 25.39 30.29
N LEU A 111 22.00 24.95 29.84
CA LEU A 111 23.16 24.63 30.67
C LEU A 111 24.33 25.60 30.38
N PRO A 112 25.25 25.83 31.34
CA PRO A 112 25.21 25.38 32.74
C PRO A 112 24.11 26.08 33.55
N ARG A 113 23.67 25.48 34.66
CA ARG A 113 22.65 26.10 35.54
C ARG A 113 23.19 27.39 36.17
N PRO A 114 22.32 28.38 36.44
CA PRO A 114 22.75 29.62 37.08
C PRO A 114 23.31 29.36 38.48
N THR A 115 24.55 29.79 38.68
CA THR A 115 25.14 30.03 40.00
C THR A 115 25.21 31.54 40.24
N ALA A 116 25.28 31.97 41.51
CA ALA A 116 25.30 33.39 41.86
C ALA A 116 26.43 34.12 41.12
N ASP A 117 26.08 35.17 40.35
CA ASP A 117 26.98 35.97 39.50
C ASP A 117 27.81 35.22 38.44
N SER A 118 27.26 34.15 37.87
CA SER A 118 27.91 33.44 36.76
C SER A 118 27.81 34.19 35.42
N GLU A 119 28.93 34.75 34.95
CA GLU A 119 29.06 35.25 33.58
C GLU A 119 28.88 34.12 32.55
N ASP A 120 29.27 32.88 32.89
CA ASP A 120 29.08 31.69 32.05
C ASP A 120 27.59 31.41 31.78
N TRP A 121 26.74 31.57 32.80
CA TRP A 121 25.28 31.45 32.64
C TRP A 121 24.70 32.52 31.71
N LYS A 122 25.11 33.77 31.89
CA LYS A 122 24.64 34.88 31.03
C LYS A 122 25.08 34.64 29.59
N HIS A 123 26.32 34.19 29.39
CA HIS A 123 26.86 33.82 28.10
C HIS A 123 26.06 32.67 27.47
N ALA A 124 25.86 31.57 28.18
CA ALA A 124 25.11 30.41 27.71
C ALA A 124 23.66 30.77 27.33
N ARG A 125 22.95 31.53 28.18
CA ARG A 125 21.59 32.00 27.87
C ARG A 125 21.55 32.86 26.60
N GLY A 126 22.54 33.73 26.43
CA GLY A 126 22.70 34.56 25.23
C GLY A 126 22.94 33.71 23.99
N GLN A 127 23.92 32.81 24.04
CA GLN A 127 24.28 31.89 22.95
C GLN A 127 23.09 31.05 22.51
N VAL A 128 22.36 30.42 23.44
CA VAL A 128 21.17 29.62 23.12
C VAL A 128 20.10 30.47 22.44
N ARG A 129 19.79 31.65 22.98
CA ARG A 129 18.78 32.54 22.39
C ARG A 129 19.17 32.92 20.96
N ASP A 130 20.41 33.34 20.76
CA ASP A 130 20.90 33.81 19.47
C ASP A 130 20.96 32.65 18.46
N ALA A 131 21.33 31.45 18.90
CA ALA A 131 21.28 30.22 18.12
C ALA A 131 19.84 29.87 17.69
N LEU A 132 18.86 29.96 18.59
CA LEU A 132 17.44 29.70 18.29
C LEU A 132 16.85 30.71 17.31
N LEU A 133 17.28 31.98 17.38
CA LEU A 133 16.88 33.01 16.42
C LEU A 133 17.35 32.68 15.01
N VAL A 134 18.63 32.36 14.86
CA VAL A 134 19.20 31.97 13.58
C VAL A 134 18.53 30.69 13.08
N LEU A 135 18.36 29.71 13.96
CA LEU A 135 17.75 28.43 13.62
C LEU A 135 16.30 28.60 13.15
N SER A 136 15.46 29.35 13.87
CA SER A 136 14.08 29.60 13.44
C SER A 136 14.02 30.32 12.10
N LYS A 137 14.91 31.30 11.87
CA LYS A 137 15.00 31.97 10.57
C LYS A 137 15.39 31.00 9.45
N LEU A 138 16.33 30.08 9.70
CA LEU A 138 16.73 29.05 8.73
C LEU A 138 15.62 28.03 8.50
N LEU A 139 14.97 27.54 9.54
CA LEU A 139 13.89 26.55 9.45
C LEU A 139 12.65 27.11 8.73
N ASN A 140 12.30 28.36 8.97
CA ASN A 140 11.11 28.99 8.38
C ASN A 140 11.41 29.67 7.04
N GLY A 141 12.67 30.03 6.80
CA GLY A 141 13.15 30.60 5.54
C GLY A 141 13.74 29.56 4.60
N ARG A 142 13.80 28.28 5.00
CA ARG A 142 14.23 27.19 4.12
C ARG A 142 13.31 27.20 2.88
N PRO A 143 13.85 27.27 1.66
CA PRO A 143 13.07 26.91 0.50
C PRO A 143 12.41 25.55 0.77
N PRO A 144 11.19 25.29 0.27
CA PRO A 144 10.75 23.91 0.11
C PRO A 144 11.92 23.16 -0.51
N SER A 145 12.32 22.05 0.12
CA SER A 145 13.46 21.29 -0.37
C SER A 145 13.26 20.95 -1.86
N GLU A 146 14.30 20.67 -2.64
CA GLU A 146 14.08 19.96 -3.93
C GLU A 146 13.36 18.62 -3.69
N PHE A 147 13.42 18.10 -2.45
CA PHE A 147 12.62 16.99 -1.92
C PHE A 147 11.16 17.33 -1.53
N ASP A 148 10.77 18.61 -1.54
CA ASP A 148 9.39 19.10 -1.40
C ASP A 148 8.87 19.68 -2.73
N ALA A 149 9.63 19.56 -3.83
CA ALA A 149 9.05 19.74 -5.15
C ALA A 149 7.90 18.72 -5.28
N PRO A 150 6.73 19.13 -5.81
CA PRO A 150 5.66 18.17 -6.04
C PRO A 150 6.23 17.06 -6.92
N ARG A 151 6.22 15.83 -6.39
CA ARG A 151 6.68 14.65 -7.12
C ARG A 151 5.88 14.54 -8.40
N THR A 152 6.53 14.08 -9.45
CA THR A 152 5.86 13.79 -10.70
C THR A 152 4.84 12.66 -10.50
N THR A 153 3.78 12.65 -11.31
CA THR A 153 2.79 11.56 -11.30
C THR A 153 3.45 10.19 -11.42
N VAL A 154 4.52 10.09 -12.23
CA VAL A 154 5.29 8.84 -12.43
C VAL A 154 5.96 8.38 -11.13
N GLU A 155 6.62 9.27 -10.40
CA GLU A 155 7.27 8.92 -9.13
C GLU A 155 6.27 8.46 -8.06
N VAL A 156 5.09 9.09 -8.01
CA VAL A 156 4.04 8.71 -7.04
C VAL A 156 3.38 7.39 -7.41
N LEU A 157 3.16 7.12 -8.71
CA LEU A 157 2.64 5.85 -9.21
C LEU A 157 3.61 4.69 -8.99
N ASP A 158 4.91 4.95 -9.10
CA ASP A 158 5.94 3.97 -8.79
C ASP A 158 5.94 3.61 -7.29
N ASP A 159 5.94 4.62 -6.42
CA ASP A 159 5.83 4.42 -4.97
C ASP A 159 4.54 3.69 -4.57
N LEU A 160 3.44 3.98 -5.27
CA LEU A 160 2.17 3.28 -5.09
C LEU A 160 2.29 1.80 -5.46
N GLY A 161 2.96 1.47 -6.57
CA GLY A 161 3.21 0.09 -6.98
C GLY A 161 4.03 -0.69 -5.94
N HIS A 162 5.13 -0.10 -5.44
CA HIS A 162 5.90 -0.67 -4.34
C HIS A 162 5.06 -0.84 -3.07
N ALA A 163 4.23 0.14 -2.71
CA ALA A 163 3.38 0.03 -1.53
C ALA A 163 2.30 -1.06 -1.67
N ILE A 164 1.73 -1.25 -2.87
CA ILE A 164 0.79 -2.35 -3.17
C ILE A 164 1.49 -3.71 -3.08
N ALA A 165 2.68 -3.83 -3.66
CA ALA A 165 3.49 -5.06 -3.59
C ALA A 165 3.85 -5.42 -2.14
N ALA A 166 4.25 -4.43 -1.35
CA ALA A 166 4.53 -4.56 0.08
C ALA A 166 3.26 -4.62 0.96
N ARG A 167 2.06 -4.52 0.38
CA ARG A 167 0.76 -4.39 1.08
C ARG A 167 0.77 -3.32 2.20
N ASP A 168 1.58 -2.27 2.08
CA ASP A 168 1.62 -1.19 3.06
C ASP A 168 0.52 -0.16 2.76
N ARG A 169 -0.62 -0.35 3.43
CA ARG A 169 -1.80 0.51 3.29
C ARG A 169 -1.50 1.97 3.61
N THR A 170 -0.62 2.25 4.56
CA THR A 170 -0.33 3.62 5.00
C THR A 170 0.35 4.40 3.89
N VAL A 171 1.38 3.82 3.27
CA VAL A 171 2.10 4.42 2.15
C VAL A 171 1.23 4.44 0.89
N ALA A 172 0.48 3.37 0.59
CA ALA A 172 -0.40 3.32 -0.58
C ALA A 172 -1.46 4.43 -0.54
N LEU A 173 -2.15 4.61 0.59
CA LEU A 173 -3.14 5.69 0.76
C LEU A 173 -2.53 7.09 0.80
N ALA A 174 -1.27 7.22 1.24
CA ALA A 174 -0.55 8.49 1.14
C ALA A 174 -0.27 8.86 -0.32
N CYS A 175 0.19 7.89 -1.13
CA CYS A 175 0.42 8.09 -2.56
C CYS A 175 -0.88 8.43 -3.30
N LEU A 176 -1.98 7.72 -3.01
CA LEU A 176 -3.28 8.04 -3.58
C LEU A 176 -3.74 9.46 -3.25
N ARG A 177 -3.64 9.89 -1.98
CA ARG A 177 -4.00 11.25 -1.57
C ARG A 177 -3.14 12.32 -2.25
N GLU A 178 -1.89 12.00 -2.53
CA GLU A 178 -1.00 12.86 -3.29
C GLU A 178 -1.46 12.97 -4.74
N LEU A 179 -1.74 11.85 -5.42
CA LEU A 179 -2.29 11.83 -6.77
C LEU A 179 -3.61 12.61 -6.86
N GLU A 180 -4.52 12.44 -5.90
CA GLU A 180 -5.78 13.20 -5.84
C GLU A 180 -5.56 14.72 -5.67
N ALA A 181 -4.43 15.14 -5.09
CA ALA A 181 -4.12 16.54 -4.81
C ALA A 181 -3.27 17.21 -5.90
N THR A 182 -2.40 16.47 -6.57
CA THR A 182 -1.36 17.04 -7.45
C THR A 182 -1.39 16.52 -8.88
N ALA A 183 -1.99 15.37 -9.15
CA ALA A 183 -1.97 14.79 -10.49
C ALA A 183 -3.08 15.41 -11.36
N ASP A 184 -2.75 15.69 -12.62
CA ASP A 184 -3.72 16.08 -13.65
C ASP A 184 -4.43 14.82 -14.20
N LEU A 185 -5.06 14.06 -13.30
CA LEU A 185 -5.83 12.86 -13.62
C LEU A 185 -7.32 13.20 -13.55
N ASP A 186 -8.09 12.67 -14.51
CA ASP A 186 -9.53 12.81 -14.49
C ASP A 186 -10.16 11.98 -13.36
N GLN A 187 -11.42 12.29 -13.05
CA GLN A 187 -12.15 11.63 -11.97
C GLN A 187 -12.29 10.11 -12.19
N PRO A 188 -12.54 9.60 -13.41
CA PRO A 188 -12.54 8.17 -13.68
C PRO A 188 -11.20 7.47 -13.42
N ASN A 189 -10.07 8.02 -13.86
CA ASN A 189 -8.77 7.38 -13.66
C ASN A 189 -8.40 7.33 -12.17
N LEU A 190 -8.74 8.36 -11.40
CA LEU A 190 -8.62 8.33 -9.95
C LEU A 190 -9.48 7.23 -9.32
N ALA A 191 -10.72 7.02 -9.80
CA ALA A 191 -11.57 5.93 -9.33
C ALA A 191 -10.96 4.57 -9.65
N PHE A 192 -10.43 4.37 -10.86
CA PHE A 192 -9.76 3.12 -11.25
C PHE A 192 -8.54 2.83 -10.37
N LEU A 193 -7.70 3.84 -10.09
CA LEU A 193 -6.56 3.71 -9.19
C LEU A 193 -6.98 3.37 -7.76
N ARG A 194 -8.09 3.92 -7.25
CA ARG A 194 -8.63 3.57 -5.93
C ARG A 194 -9.06 2.11 -5.85
N LEU A 195 -9.85 1.66 -6.82
CA LEU A 195 -10.32 0.27 -6.86
C LEU A 195 -9.14 -0.70 -6.91
N ARG A 196 -8.11 -0.38 -7.70
CA ARG A 196 -6.87 -1.16 -7.79
C ARG A 196 -6.05 -1.15 -6.51
N LEU A 197 -5.92 0.00 -5.86
CA LEU A 197 -5.27 0.08 -4.55
C LEU A 197 -5.97 -0.84 -3.55
N PHE A 198 -7.30 -0.77 -3.49
CA PHE A 198 -8.06 -1.63 -2.57
C PHE A 198 -7.94 -3.11 -2.94
N ALA A 199 -7.96 -3.45 -4.23
CA ALA A 199 -7.71 -4.82 -4.69
C ALA A 199 -6.30 -5.32 -4.36
N GLY A 200 -5.28 -4.48 -4.52
CA GLY A 200 -3.90 -4.79 -4.15
C GLY A 200 -3.72 -5.05 -2.65
N LEU A 201 -4.51 -4.35 -1.83
CA LEU A 201 -4.63 -4.59 -0.38
C LEU A 201 -5.64 -5.69 -0.02
N GLU A 202 -6.24 -6.34 -1.03
CA GLU A 202 -7.32 -7.34 -0.94
C GLU A 202 -8.58 -6.84 -0.19
N ASP A 203 -8.76 -5.53 0.01
CA ASP A 203 -9.92 -4.97 0.69
C ASP A 203 -11.12 -4.86 -0.25
N TRP A 204 -11.74 -6.00 -0.50
CA TRP A 204 -12.92 -6.13 -1.36
C TRP A 204 -14.11 -5.33 -0.84
N LYS A 205 -14.20 -5.11 0.48
CA LYS A 205 -15.24 -4.26 1.08
C LYS A 205 -15.06 -2.80 0.69
N ALA A 206 -13.81 -2.31 0.67
CA ALA A 206 -13.50 -0.97 0.20
C ALA A 206 -13.74 -0.81 -1.31
N VAL A 207 -13.47 -1.85 -2.12
CA VAL A 207 -13.82 -1.86 -3.55
C VAL A 207 -15.34 -1.68 -3.75
N LEU A 208 -16.15 -2.49 -3.07
CA LEU A 208 -17.62 -2.44 -3.19
C LEU A 208 -18.24 -1.21 -2.50
N GLY A 209 -17.49 -0.55 -1.61
CA GLY A 209 -17.89 0.64 -0.88
C GLY A 209 -17.32 1.94 -1.43
N ASP A 210 -16.64 1.92 -2.60
CA ASP A 210 -16.08 3.13 -3.18
C ASP A 210 -17.19 4.10 -3.61
N ARG A 211 -16.95 5.39 -3.35
CA ARG A 211 -17.91 6.47 -3.62
C ARG A 211 -18.29 6.62 -5.09
N ASP A 212 -17.39 6.25 -6.01
CA ASP A 212 -17.59 6.41 -7.46
C ASP A 212 -17.93 5.07 -8.14
N LEU A 213 -18.17 3.98 -7.39
CA LEU A 213 -18.41 2.65 -7.96
C LEU A 213 -19.60 2.63 -8.92
N ASP A 214 -20.72 3.29 -8.57
CA ASP A 214 -21.90 3.37 -9.45
C ASP A 214 -21.58 4.05 -10.78
N HIS A 215 -20.73 5.08 -10.76
CA HIS A 215 -20.27 5.75 -11.97
C HIS A 215 -19.34 4.85 -12.79
N VAL A 216 -18.40 4.17 -12.13
CA VAL A 216 -17.51 3.16 -12.74
C VAL A 216 -18.32 2.04 -13.41
N LEU A 217 -19.40 1.57 -12.78
CA LEU A 217 -20.29 0.53 -13.31
C LEU A 217 -21.13 1.02 -14.51
N ALA A 218 -21.43 2.31 -14.58
CA ALA A 218 -22.20 2.91 -15.67
C ALA A 218 -21.34 3.31 -16.88
N MET A 219 -20.03 3.48 -16.69
CA MET A 219 -19.10 3.83 -17.75
C MET A 219 -18.40 2.61 -18.34
N ARG A 220 -17.68 2.85 -19.44
CA ARG A 220 -16.76 1.88 -20.00
C ARG A 220 -15.51 1.76 -19.10
N ARG A 221 -15.12 0.53 -18.79
CA ARG A 221 -14.04 0.22 -17.83
C ARG A 221 -12.89 -0.51 -18.51
N PRO A 222 -11.63 -0.26 -18.10
CA PRO A 222 -10.52 -1.15 -18.42
C PRO A 222 -10.79 -2.59 -17.93
N LEU A 223 -10.17 -3.56 -18.61
CA LEU A 223 -10.29 -4.98 -18.26
C LEU A 223 -9.88 -5.24 -16.81
N SER A 224 -8.77 -4.65 -16.35
CA SER A 224 -8.26 -4.85 -14.99
C SER A 224 -9.21 -4.37 -13.92
N VAL A 225 -9.92 -3.26 -14.17
CA VAL A 225 -10.96 -2.76 -13.26
C VAL A 225 -12.15 -3.71 -13.22
N THR A 226 -12.53 -4.29 -14.36
CA THR A 226 -13.58 -5.31 -14.42
C THR A 226 -13.19 -6.55 -13.62
N GLN A 227 -11.96 -7.05 -13.77
CA GLN A 227 -11.43 -8.18 -13.00
C GLN A 227 -11.38 -7.89 -11.50
N VAL A 228 -11.00 -6.67 -11.10
CA VAL A 228 -11.05 -6.23 -9.69
C VAL A 228 -12.48 -6.29 -9.14
N ILE A 229 -13.46 -5.81 -9.90
CA ILE A 229 -14.87 -5.85 -9.48
C ILE A 229 -15.39 -7.30 -9.44
N GLN A 230 -15.05 -8.13 -10.43
CA GLN A 230 -15.38 -9.56 -10.42
C GLN A 230 -14.80 -10.26 -9.19
N GLN A 231 -13.53 -10.01 -8.86
CA GLN A 231 -12.88 -10.56 -7.66
C GLN A 231 -13.60 -10.09 -6.37
N ALA A 232 -13.99 -8.82 -6.29
CA ALA A 232 -14.73 -8.29 -5.15
C ALA A 232 -16.14 -8.90 -5.04
N VAL A 233 -16.84 -9.07 -6.16
CA VAL A 233 -18.14 -9.73 -6.22
C VAL A 233 -18.02 -11.20 -5.79
N TYR A 234 -17.05 -11.92 -6.33
CA TYR A 234 -16.75 -13.29 -5.93
C TYR A 234 -16.51 -13.38 -4.43
N ALA A 235 -15.59 -12.57 -3.89
CA ALA A 235 -15.24 -12.59 -2.47
C ALA A 235 -16.44 -12.32 -1.56
N ARG A 236 -17.36 -11.43 -1.97
CA ARG A 236 -18.51 -11.02 -1.15
C ARG A 236 -19.71 -11.96 -1.24
N TRP A 237 -20.06 -12.42 -2.44
CA TRP A 237 -21.31 -13.17 -2.67
C TRP A 237 -21.09 -14.66 -2.89
N PHE A 238 -19.95 -15.09 -3.46
CA PHE A 238 -19.81 -16.46 -3.97
C PHE A 238 -18.77 -17.29 -3.21
N ALA A 239 -17.67 -16.71 -2.76
CA ALA A 239 -16.50 -17.43 -2.24
C ALA A 239 -16.84 -18.44 -1.12
N SER A 240 -17.72 -18.07 -0.19
CA SER A 240 -18.10 -18.98 0.92
C SER A 240 -18.92 -20.19 0.46
N HIS A 241 -19.82 -20.00 -0.51
CA HIS A 241 -20.68 -21.06 -1.04
C HIS A 241 -19.91 -21.94 -2.05
N ASP A 242 -19.05 -21.32 -2.87
CA ASP A 242 -18.16 -21.99 -3.82
C ASP A 242 -17.16 -22.89 -3.08
N ALA A 243 -16.50 -22.38 -2.05
CA ALA A 243 -15.57 -23.17 -1.23
C ALA A 243 -16.26 -24.32 -0.47
N ALA A 244 -17.53 -24.16 -0.10
CA ALA A 244 -18.33 -25.19 0.55
C ALA A 244 -18.88 -26.25 -0.42
N GLY A 245 -18.76 -26.02 -1.74
CA GLY A 245 -19.43 -26.85 -2.75
C GLY A 245 -20.95 -26.82 -2.60
N ALA A 246 -21.53 -25.69 -2.21
CA ALA A 246 -22.96 -25.54 -1.96
C ALA A 246 -23.66 -24.96 -3.20
N GLU A 247 -23.86 -25.78 -4.24
CA GLU A 247 -24.35 -25.30 -5.54
C GLU A 247 -25.73 -24.62 -5.48
N ASN A 248 -26.63 -25.10 -4.62
CA ASN A 248 -27.94 -24.46 -4.41
C ASN A 248 -27.83 -23.06 -3.79
N GLU A 249 -26.86 -22.87 -2.89
CA GLU A 249 -26.63 -21.56 -2.27
C GLU A 249 -25.99 -20.58 -3.26
N LEU A 250 -25.13 -21.08 -4.18
CA LEU A 250 -24.60 -20.27 -5.28
C LEU A 250 -25.69 -19.76 -6.23
N LEU A 251 -26.67 -20.61 -6.57
CA LEU A 251 -27.83 -20.18 -7.37
C LEU A 251 -28.66 -19.11 -6.65
N GLY A 252 -28.91 -19.30 -5.35
CA GLY A 252 -29.58 -18.27 -4.55
C GLY A 252 -28.78 -16.96 -4.48
N ALA A 253 -27.45 -17.06 -4.40
CA ALA A 253 -26.57 -15.90 -4.32
C ALA A 253 -26.54 -15.09 -5.64
N VAL A 254 -26.53 -15.75 -6.81
CA VAL A 254 -26.55 -15.03 -8.09
C VAL A 254 -27.89 -14.36 -8.36
N ALA A 255 -29.01 -15.01 -8.01
CA ALA A 255 -30.33 -14.39 -8.09
C ALA A 255 -30.46 -13.15 -7.18
N ALA A 256 -29.74 -13.13 -6.05
CA ALA A 256 -29.67 -12.00 -5.12
C ALA A 256 -28.62 -10.93 -5.50
N LEU A 257 -27.85 -11.13 -6.58
CA LEU A 257 -26.83 -10.18 -7.02
C LEU A 257 -27.48 -8.86 -7.48
N PRO A 258 -27.02 -7.69 -7.00
CA PRO A 258 -27.55 -6.41 -7.47
C PRO A 258 -27.43 -6.25 -8.98
N ALA A 259 -28.48 -5.72 -9.63
CA ALA A 259 -28.55 -5.59 -11.09
C ALA A 259 -27.37 -4.82 -11.71
N ALA A 260 -26.78 -3.88 -10.96
CA ALA A 260 -25.62 -3.12 -11.40
C ALA A 260 -24.36 -3.97 -11.66
N PHE A 261 -24.27 -5.17 -11.09
CA PHE A 261 -23.14 -6.10 -11.27
C PHE A 261 -23.41 -7.19 -12.31
N ARG A 262 -24.56 -7.18 -12.99
CA ARG A 262 -24.84 -8.13 -14.08
C ARG A 262 -23.98 -7.92 -15.34
N PRO A 263 -23.62 -6.69 -15.76
CA PRO A 263 -22.76 -6.50 -16.94
C PRO A 263 -21.26 -6.62 -16.59
N LEU A 264 -20.85 -7.76 -16.00
CA LEU A 264 -19.47 -8.06 -15.62
C LEU A 264 -18.87 -9.19 -16.46
N PHE A 265 -18.98 -9.08 -17.79
CA PHE A 265 -18.28 -9.96 -18.73
C PHE A 265 -17.00 -9.29 -19.22
N SER A 266 -15.88 -10.03 -19.20
CA SER A 266 -14.60 -9.48 -19.63
C SER A 266 -14.37 -9.60 -21.14
N GLY A 267 -14.97 -10.60 -21.78
CA GLY A 267 -14.75 -10.92 -23.19
C GLY A 267 -13.33 -11.43 -23.49
N THR A 268 -12.55 -11.76 -22.47
CA THR A 268 -11.17 -12.25 -22.57
C THR A 268 -11.04 -13.65 -21.99
N PRO A 269 -9.99 -14.41 -22.33
CA PRO A 269 -9.75 -15.71 -21.71
C PRO A 269 -9.74 -15.61 -20.19
N ILE A 270 -10.45 -16.51 -19.52
CA ILE A 270 -10.50 -16.58 -18.06
C ILE A 270 -9.11 -16.92 -17.51
N THR A 271 -8.61 -16.10 -16.57
CA THR A 271 -7.30 -16.28 -15.93
C THR A 271 -7.39 -16.63 -14.45
N SER A 272 -8.58 -16.56 -13.84
CA SER A 272 -8.76 -16.81 -12.41
C SER A 272 -10.07 -17.54 -12.10
N ARG A 273 -10.11 -18.24 -10.96
CA ARG A 273 -11.33 -18.93 -10.48
C ARG A 273 -12.48 -17.94 -10.22
N ALA A 274 -12.17 -16.78 -9.65
CA ALA A 274 -13.18 -15.77 -9.36
C ALA A 274 -13.86 -15.25 -10.63
N GLN A 275 -13.06 -14.94 -11.67
CA GLN A 275 -13.58 -14.56 -12.98
C GLN A 275 -14.46 -15.68 -13.57
N ALA A 276 -13.97 -16.93 -13.54
CA ALA A 276 -14.70 -18.09 -14.04
C ALA A 276 -16.07 -18.25 -13.39
N VAL A 277 -16.12 -18.21 -12.06
CA VAL A 277 -17.34 -18.39 -11.27
C VAL A 277 -18.31 -17.23 -11.49
N VAL A 278 -17.84 -15.98 -11.48
CA VAL A 278 -18.70 -14.81 -11.67
C VAL A 278 -19.31 -14.79 -13.06
N GLU A 279 -18.50 -14.92 -14.12
CA GLU A 279 -18.99 -14.89 -15.49
C GLU A 279 -19.94 -16.05 -15.79
N PHE A 280 -19.61 -17.25 -15.31
CA PHE A 280 -20.49 -18.42 -15.49
C PHE A 280 -21.82 -18.25 -14.76
N LEU A 281 -21.82 -17.83 -13.49
CA LEU A 281 -23.07 -17.67 -12.72
C LEU A 281 -23.97 -16.60 -13.33
N ILE A 282 -23.41 -15.46 -13.76
CA ILE A 282 -24.17 -14.42 -14.46
C ILE A 282 -24.76 -14.97 -15.77
N ALA A 283 -23.96 -15.70 -16.57
CA ALA A 283 -24.43 -16.32 -17.81
C ALA A 283 -25.57 -17.33 -17.56
N VAL A 284 -25.53 -18.09 -16.47
CA VAL A 284 -26.61 -18.99 -16.08
C VAL A 284 -27.89 -18.23 -15.70
N GLU A 285 -27.78 -17.19 -14.89
CA GLU A 285 -28.93 -16.38 -14.46
C GLU A 285 -29.56 -15.58 -15.62
N GLU A 286 -28.78 -15.24 -16.64
CA GLU A 286 -29.25 -14.55 -17.86
C GLU A 286 -29.74 -15.50 -18.96
N ASP A 287 -29.85 -16.81 -18.69
CA ASP A 287 -30.23 -17.84 -19.66
C ASP A 287 -29.37 -17.78 -20.96
N ALA A 288 -28.06 -17.62 -20.81
CA ALA A 288 -27.12 -17.63 -21.93
C ALA A 288 -27.16 -18.96 -22.69
N GLY A 289 -26.84 -18.92 -23.99
CA GLY A 289 -26.87 -20.10 -24.85
C GLY A 289 -25.87 -21.18 -24.42
N ASP A 290 -26.21 -22.44 -24.74
CA ASP A 290 -25.36 -23.62 -24.44
C ASP A 290 -23.92 -23.46 -24.96
N ASP A 291 -23.72 -22.82 -26.11
CA ASP A 291 -22.40 -22.58 -26.69
C ASP A 291 -21.53 -21.67 -25.79
N THR A 292 -22.11 -20.59 -25.27
CA THR A 292 -21.43 -19.66 -24.34
C THR A 292 -21.09 -20.35 -23.03
N LEU A 293 -22.04 -21.12 -22.47
CA LEU A 293 -21.83 -21.86 -21.23
C LEU A 293 -20.75 -22.94 -21.38
N ASN A 294 -20.73 -23.68 -22.49
CA ASN A 294 -19.72 -24.69 -22.76
C ASN A 294 -18.32 -24.07 -22.92
N ARG A 295 -18.21 -22.94 -23.63
CA ARG A 295 -16.94 -22.20 -23.74
C ARG A 295 -16.41 -21.77 -22.37
N LEU A 296 -17.26 -21.19 -21.52
CA LEU A 296 -16.88 -20.79 -20.15
C LEU A 296 -16.44 -21.99 -19.30
N LEU A 297 -17.08 -23.15 -19.46
CA LEU A 297 -16.67 -24.39 -18.79
C LEU A 297 -15.31 -24.90 -19.27
N ASP A 298 -15.03 -24.82 -20.57
CA ASP A 298 -13.74 -25.24 -21.14
C ASP A 298 -12.61 -24.31 -20.65
N GLU A 299 -12.83 -23.00 -20.68
CA GLU A 299 -11.91 -22.00 -20.13
C GLU A 299 -11.69 -22.18 -18.62
N ALA A 300 -12.75 -22.42 -17.84
CA ALA A 300 -12.65 -22.73 -16.41
C ALA A 300 -11.78 -23.97 -16.13
N GLY A 301 -11.79 -24.96 -17.03
CA GLY A 301 -10.96 -26.16 -16.93
C GLY A 301 -9.46 -25.88 -17.12
N THR A 302 -9.09 -24.79 -17.79
CA THR A 302 -7.70 -24.35 -17.92
C THR A 302 -7.15 -23.74 -16.64
N VAL A 303 -8.03 -23.12 -15.83
CA VAL A 303 -7.66 -22.55 -14.54
C VAL A 303 -7.57 -23.63 -13.48
N GLU A 304 -8.62 -24.46 -13.37
CA GLU A 304 -8.68 -25.52 -12.39
C GLU A 304 -9.41 -26.75 -12.95
N PRO A 305 -8.76 -27.94 -13.01
CA PRO A 305 -9.36 -29.13 -13.61
C PRO A 305 -10.70 -29.58 -13.01
N GLY A 306 -10.94 -29.30 -11.72
CA GLY A 306 -12.16 -29.69 -11.01
C GLY A 306 -13.33 -28.72 -11.15
N LEU A 307 -13.06 -27.48 -11.56
CA LEU A 307 -14.06 -26.41 -11.59
C LEU A 307 -15.20 -26.65 -12.59
N PRO A 308 -14.99 -27.18 -13.81
CA PRO A 308 -16.07 -27.42 -14.75
C PRO A 308 -17.12 -28.41 -14.24
N ALA A 309 -16.72 -29.41 -13.45
CA ALA A 309 -17.67 -30.37 -12.88
C ALA A 309 -18.58 -29.70 -11.85
N HIS A 310 -18.01 -28.85 -11.00
CA HIS A 310 -18.76 -28.08 -10.01
C HIS A 310 -19.76 -27.11 -10.68
N LEU A 311 -19.31 -26.35 -11.69
CA LEU A 311 -20.17 -25.42 -12.43
C LEU A 311 -21.28 -26.12 -13.23
N ARG A 312 -21.03 -27.33 -13.76
CA ARG A 312 -22.08 -28.15 -14.39
C ARG A 312 -23.18 -28.55 -13.41
N ASN A 313 -22.83 -28.88 -12.17
CA ASN A 313 -23.84 -29.21 -11.14
C ASN A 313 -24.75 -28.01 -10.86
N VAL A 314 -24.18 -26.80 -10.80
CA VAL A 314 -24.95 -25.54 -10.66
C VAL A 314 -25.93 -25.38 -11.82
N LEU A 315 -25.48 -25.55 -13.07
CA LEU A 315 -26.35 -25.46 -14.25
C LEU A 315 -27.46 -26.52 -14.25
N HIS A 316 -27.16 -27.76 -13.84
CA HIS A 316 -28.16 -28.82 -13.71
C HIS A 316 -29.25 -28.43 -12.71
N LEU A 317 -28.86 -27.94 -11.52
CA LEU A 317 -29.81 -27.50 -10.50
C LEU A 317 -30.65 -26.31 -10.97
N HIS A 318 -30.06 -25.35 -11.67
CA HIS A 318 -30.80 -24.21 -12.23
C HIS A 318 -31.90 -24.70 -13.19
N ARG A 319 -31.57 -25.62 -14.10
CA ARG A 319 -32.54 -26.20 -15.06
C ARG A 319 -33.65 -27.01 -14.38
N GLU A 320 -33.37 -27.62 -13.23
CA GLU A 320 -34.40 -28.31 -12.44
C GLU A 320 -35.33 -27.32 -11.72
N GLN A 321 -34.82 -26.16 -11.30
CA GLN A 321 -35.57 -25.13 -10.57
C GLN A 321 -36.35 -24.18 -11.51
N THR A 322 -35.86 -23.96 -12.72
CA THR A 322 -36.52 -23.16 -13.75
C THR A 322 -37.44 -24.08 -14.56
N PRO A 323 -38.77 -24.05 -14.37
CA PRO A 323 -39.66 -24.94 -15.09
C PRO A 323 -39.53 -24.70 -16.59
N GLN A 324 -39.07 -25.72 -17.31
CA GLN A 324 -39.18 -25.79 -18.75
C GLN A 324 -40.62 -25.42 -19.13
N PRO A 325 -40.85 -24.48 -20.07
CA PRO A 325 -42.17 -24.33 -20.66
C PRO A 325 -42.59 -25.72 -21.10
N THR A 326 -43.68 -26.23 -20.52
CA THR A 326 -44.28 -27.50 -20.91
C THR A 326 -44.29 -27.55 -22.43
N THR A 327 -43.63 -28.56 -22.97
CA THR A 327 -43.66 -28.90 -24.40
C THR A 327 -45.09 -28.68 -24.89
N PRO A 328 -45.33 -27.79 -25.87
CA PRO A 328 -46.59 -27.84 -26.59
C PRO A 328 -46.68 -29.28 -27.10
N SER A 329 -47.79 -29.94 -26.78
CA SER A 329 -48.11 -31.24 -27.35
C SER A 329 -47.85 -31.19 -28.86
N GLU A 330 -47.18 -32.24 -29.34
CA GLU A 330 -47.05 -32.68 -30.73
C GLU A 330 -47.82 -31.80 -31.73
N PRO A 331 -47.14 -31.08 -32.64
CA PRO A 331 -47.82 -30.22 -33.59
C PRO A 331 -48.80 -31.07 -34.41
N PRO A 332 -50.07 -30.66 -34.57
CA PRO A 332 -50.88 -31.24 -35.63
C PRO A 332 -50.14 -30.98 -36.95
N ALA A 333 -50.21 -31.96 -37.85
CA ALA A 333 -49.59 -31.93 -39.17
C ALA A 333 -49.67 -30.54 -39.83
N PRO A 334 -48.63 -30.12 -40.59
CA PRO A 334 -48.51 -28.74 -41.06
C PRO A 334 -49.73 -28.37 -41.91
N LEU A 335 -50.54 -27.45 -41.40
CA LEU A 335 -51.35 -26.59 -42.23
C LEU A 335 -50.48 -25.38 -42.52
N ASP A 336 -50.20 -25.16 -43.81
CA ASP A 336 -49.49 -24.02 -44.35
C ASP A 336 -49.87 -22.71 -43.63
N GLN A 337 -48.96 -22.23 -42.77
CA GLN A 337 -48.96 -20.87 -42.26
C GLN A 337 -47.71 -20.15 -42.80
N PRO A 338 -47.85 -19.02 -43.50
CA PRO A 338 -46.71 -18.24 -43.95
C PRO A 338 -46.06 -17.50 -42.76
N GLY A 339 -44.80 -17.83 -42.48
CA GLY A 339 -43.76 -16.90 -41.99
C GLY A 339 -43.84 -16.42 -40.54
N ALA A 340 -43.18 -17.14 -39.62
CA ALA A 340 -42.48 -16.48 -38.51
C ALA A 340 -41.12 -15.97 -39.05
N PRO A 341 -40.69 -14.72 -38.76
CA PRO A 341 -39.42 -14.23 -39.27
C PRO A 341 -38.28 -15.01 -38.60
N SER A 342 -37.48 -15.72 -39.40
CA SER A 342 -36.19 -16.24 -38.97
C SER A 342 -35.32 -15.06 -38.58
N GLU A 343 -34.91 -14.97 -37.31
CA GLU A 343 -34.02 -13.93 -36.80
C GLU A 343 -32.78 -13.84 -37.69
N SER A 344 -32.52 -12.64 -38.21
CA SER A 344 -31.41 -12.45 -39.15
C SER A 344 -30.06 -12.62 -38.44
N PRO A 345 -29.01 -13.08 -39.14
CA PRO A 345 -27.68 -13.21 -38.53
C PRO A 345 -27.14 -11.92 -37.90
N LEU A 346 -27.55 -10.74 -38.41
CA LEU A 346 -27.21 -9.43 -37.86
C LEU A 346 -28.00 -9.10 -36.59
N GLU A 347 -29.27 -9.47 -36.49
CA GLU A 347 -30.06 -9.36 -35.25
C GLU A 347 -29.47 -10.25 -34.16
N ARG A 348 -29.04 -11.47 -34.52
CA ARG A 348 -28.34 -12.38 -33.60
C ARG A 348 -27.02 -11.80 -33.10
N ALA A 349 -26.21 -11.22 -34.00
CA ALA A 349 -24.97 -10.53 -33.61
C ALA A 349 -25.23 -9.29 -32.75
N THR A 350 -26.33 -8.56 -33.00
CA THR A 350 -26.75 -7.42 -32.17
C THR A 350 -27.15 -7.90 -30.76
N GLY A 351 -27.83 -9.05 -30.66
CA GLY A 351 -28.14 -9.69 -29.38
C GLY A 351 -26.89 -10.16 -28.63
N MET A 352 -25.90 -10.73 -29.32
CA MET A 352 -24.60 -11.09 -28.74
C MET A 352 -23.86 -9.87 -28.18
N MET A 353 -23.81 -8.77 -28.93
CA MET A 353 -23.24 -7.50 -28.46
C MET A 353 -23.97 -6.95 -27.23
N ALA A 354 -25.31 -7.00 -27.21
CA ALA A 354 -26.11 -6.55 -26.06
C ALA A 354 -25.90 -7.39 -24.79
N ARG A 355 -25.53 -8.67 -24.95
CA ARG A 355 -25.16 -9.59 -23.86
C ARG A 355 -23.66 -9.57 -23.52
N GLY A 356 -22.87 -8.71 -24.16
CA GLY A 356 -21.43 -8.61 -23.90
C GLY A 356 -20.58 -9.72 -24.53
N GLU A 357 -21.14 -10.56 -25.39
CA GLU A 357 -20.44 -11.62 -26.14
C GLU A 357 -19.68 -11.01 -27.35
N LEU A 358 -18.82 -10.02 -27.10
CA LEU A 358 -18.26 -9.13 -28.12
C LEU A 358 -17.38 -9.87 -29.14
N GLN A 359 -16.53 -10.81 -28.69
CA GLN A 359 -15.69 -11.60 -29.59
C GLN A 359 -16.52 -12.52 -30.50
N ALA A 360 -17.51 -13.22 -29.94
CA ALA A 360 -18.40 -14.08 -30.72
C ALA A 360 -19.23 -13.28 -31.74
N ALA A 361 -19.64 -12.05 -31.38
CA ALA A 361 -20.29 -11.13 -32.29
C ALA A 361 -19.35 -10.73 -33.45
N ILE A 362 -18.07 -10.44 -33.17
CA ILE A 362 -17.07 -10.14 -34.20
C ILE A 362 -16.90 -11.34 -35.14
N GLU A 363 -16.62 -12.53 -34.59
CA GLU A 363 -16.41 -13.75 -35.38
C GLU A 363 -17.61 -14.06 -36.28
N LEU A 364 -18.83 -13.92 -35.76
CA LEU A 364 -20.03 -14.10 -36.56
C LEU A 364 -20.14 -13.04 -37.67
N VAL A 365 -19.96 -11.76 -37.35
CA VAL A 365 -20.15 -10.67 -38.34
C VAL A 365 -19.08 -10.69 -39.43
N LEU A 366 -17.85 -11.13 -39.13
CA LEU A 366 -16.79 -11.33 -40.13
C LEU A 366 -17.17 -12.37 -41.20
N THR A 367 -18.11 -13.28 -40.92
CA THR A 367 -18.61 -14.27 -41.90
C THR A 367 -19.79 -13.77 -42.75
N LEU A 368 -20.33 -12.58 -42.46
CA LEU A 368 -21.51 -12.03 -43.13
C LEU A 368 -21.15 -11.12 -44.32
N GLU A 369 -22.14 -10.85 -45.17
CA GLU A 369 -21.98 -9.87 -46.25
C GLU A 369 -21.71 -8.46 -45.70
N PRO A 370 -20.75 -7.73 -46.30
CA PRO A 370 -20.36 -6.41 -45.83
C PRO A 370 -21.50 -5.41 -45.96
N SER A 371 -21.84 -4.77 -44.86
CA SER A 371 -22.91 -3.76 -44.77
C SER A 371 -22.56 -2.69 -43.74
N LEU A 372 -23.27 -1.56 -43.77
CA LEU A 372 -23.06 -0.50 -42.77
C LEU A 372 -23.40 -0.97 -41.34
N HIS A 373 -24.40 -1.86 -41.20
CA HIS A 373 -24.76 -2.46 -39.90
C HIS A 373 -23.68 -3.43 -39.41
N ALA A 374 -23.09 -4.23 -40.30
CA ALA A 374 -21.95 -5.08 -39.99
C ALA A 374 -20.73 -4.24 -39.57
N ALA A 375 -20.42 -3.16 -40.30
CA ALA A 375 -19.34 -2.24 -39.95
C ALA A 375 -19.58 -1.59 -38.57
N TYR A 376 -20.81 -1.15 -38.29
CA TYR A 376 -21.18 -0.62 -36.97
C TYR A 376 -20.94 -1.64 -35.85
N LEU A 377 -21.43 -2.88 -36.01
CA LEU A 377 -21.24 -3.93 -35.01
C LEU A 377 -19.76 -4.28 -34.84
N LEU A 378 -19.00 -4.46 -35.92
CA LEU A 378 -17.57 -4.78 -35.84
C LEU A 378 -16.77 -3.66 -35.18
N LEU A 379 -16.99 -2.39 -35.56
CA LEU A 379 -16.30 -1.25 -34.99
C LEU A 379 -16.67 -1.06 -33.52
N THR A 380 -17.96 -1.21 -33.16
CA THR A 380 -18.41 -1.10 -31.77
C THR A 380 -17.84 -2.24 -30.93
N CYS A 381 -17.95 -3.49 -31.38
CA CYS A 381 -17.41 -4.63 -30.65
C CYS A 381 -15.88 -4.60 -30.55
N ALA A 382 -15.15 -4.29 -31.63
CA ALA A 382 -13.69 -4.18 -31.59
C ALA A 382 -13.25 -3.03 -30.67
N ARG A 383 -13.98 -1.91 -30.74
CA ARG A 383 -13.74 -0.79 -29.85
C ARG A 383 -14.02 -1.15 -28.43
N ASP A 384 -15.09 -1.85 -28.10
CA ASP A 384 -15.44 -2.22 -26.73
C ASP A 384 -14.55 -3.35 -26.19
N LEU A 385 -14.09 -4.26 -27.03
CA LEU A 385 -13.21 -5.37 -26.68
C LEU A 385 -11.74 -4.97 -26.50
N GLN A 386 -11.24 -3.98 -27.25
CA GLN A 386 -9.83 -3.53 -27.26
C GLN A 386 -8.80 -4.67 -27.33
N SER A 387 -9.13 -5.75 -28.03
CA SER A 387 -8.16 -6.81 -28.32
C SER A 387 -7.36 -6.41 -29.57
N PRO A 388 -6.01 -6.32 -29.52
CA PRO A 388 -5.19 -6.01 -30.69
C PRO A 388 -5.42 -6.99 -31.85
N GLN A 389 -5.58 -8.28 -31.54
CA GLN A 389 -5.82 -9.34 -32.51
C GLN A 389 -7.17 -9.15 -33.22
N GLN A 390 -8.24 -8.88 -32.47
CA GLN A 390 -9.57 -8.67 -33.04
C GLN A 390 -9.68 -7.32 -33.75
N ALA A 391 -9.01 -6.29 -33.23
CA ALA A 391 -8.92 -4.99 -33.88
C ALA A 391 -8.23 -5.07 -35.25
N ALA A 392 -7.16 -5.86 -35.35
CA ALA A 392 -6.48 -6.11 -36.62
C ALA A 392 -7.40 -6.84 -37.62
N LEU A 393 -8.12 -7.88 -37.18
CA LEU A 393 -9.08 -8.61 -38.03
C LEU A 393 -10.21 -7.70 -38.52
N VAL A 394 -10.75 -6.84 -37.64
CA VAL A 394 -11.79 -5.88 -38.01
C VAL A 394 -11.26 -4.83 -38.97
N LEU A 395 -10.05 -4.30 -38.75
CA LEU A 395 -9.45 -3.33 -39.67
C LEU A 395 -9.15 -3.95 -41.03
N GLU A 396 -8.68 -5.20 -41.06
CA GLU A 396 -8.47 -5.97 -42.30
C GLU A 396 -9.79 -6.15 -43.05
N TYR A 397 -10.87 -6.51 -42.36
CA TYR A 397 -12.20 -6.64 -42.96
C TYR A 397 -12.71 -5.31 -43.54
N VAL A 398 -12.61 -4.21 -42.79
CA VAL A 398 -13.00 -2.86 -43.23
C VAL A 398 -12.20 -2.41 -44.47
N SER A 399 -10.90 -2.75 -44.50
CA SER A 399 -10.00 -2.47 -45.63
C SER A 399 -10.31 -3.32 -46.85
N THR A 400 -10.46 -4.63 -46.67
CA THR A 400 -10.69 -5.62 -47.72
C THR A 400 -12.01 -5.41 -48.43
N HIS A 401 -13.05 -5.03 -47.68
CA HIS A 401 -14.38 -4.77 -48.22
C HIS A 401 -14.62 -3.29 -48.58
N HIS A 402 -13.57 -2.45 -48.55
CA HIS A 402 -13.62 -1.03 -48.89
C HIS A 402 -14.72 -0.23 -48.15
N LEU A 403 -14.97 -0.57 -46.89
CA LEU A 403 -16.05 0.00 -46.08
C LEU A 403 -15.77 1.46 -45.63
N HIS A 404 -14.53 1.94 -45.75
CA HIS A 404 -14.12 3.31 -45.41
C HIS A 404 -15.04 4.38 -46.01
N GLY A 405 -15.38 4.27 -47.30
CA GLY A 405 -16.27 5.23 -47.97
C GLY A 405 -17.73 5.18 -47.50
N LEU A 406 -18.20 4.02 -47.01
CA LEU A 406 -19.54 3.88 -46.42
C LEU A 406 -19.57 4.47 -45.00
N ILE A 407 -18.48 4.33 -44.26
CA ILE A 407 -18.30 4.86 -42.90
C ILE A 407 -18.15 6.38 -42.91
N ASP A 408 -17.42 6.93 -43.88
CA ASP A 408 -17.23 8.38 -44.05
C ASP A 408 -18.55 9.13 -44.29
N GLY A 409 -19.50 8.50 -44.98
CA GLY A 409 -20.85 9.03 -45.21
C GLY A 409 -21.85 8.77 -44.08
N ALA A 410 -21.43 8.09 -43.01
CA ALA A 410 -22.29 7.67 -41.90
C ALA A 410 -22.21 8.62 -40.68
N SER A 411 -22.49 8.11 -39.48
CA SER A 411 -22.50 8.90 -38.25
C SER A 411 -21.10 9.36 -37.82
N ALA A 412 -21.00 10.49 -37.11
CA ALA A 412 -19.74 10.96 -36.53
C ALA A 412 -19.09 9.91 -35.61
N ARG A 413 -19.92 9.21 -34.82
CA ARG A 413 -19.48 8.12 -33.94
C ARG A 413 -18.74 7.00 -34.68
N LEU A 414 -19.28 6.53 -35.80
CA LEU A 414 -18.62 5.47 -36.59
C LEU A 414 -17.26 5.92 -37.16
N ARG A 415 -17.13 7.20 -37.53
CA ARG A 415 -15.86 7.76 -38.00
C ARG A 415 -14.85 7.86 -36.86
N ASP A 416 -15.29 8.24 -35.67
CA ASP A 416 -14.44 8.26 -34.47
C ASP A 416 -14.02 6.84 -34.05
N ASP A 417 -14.88 5.83 -34.26
CA ASP A 417 -14.59 4.42 -34.00
C ASP A 417 -13.58 3.84 -34.99
N LEU A 418 -13.68 4.20 -36.27
CA LEU A 418 -12.69 3.83 -37.27
C LEU A 418 -11.34 4.53 -37.03
N ALA A 419 -11.34 5.84 -36.74
CA ALA A 419 -10.11 6.57 -36.45
C ALA A 419 -9.40 6.04 -35.20
N TRP A 420 -10.18 5.68 -34.16
CA TRP A 420 -9.64 4.99 -32.99
C TRP A 420 -9.06 3.62 -33.37
N LEU A 421 -9.75 2.82 -34.19
CA LEU A 421 -9.29 1.49 -34.58
C LEU A 421 -7.98 1.56 -35.37
N GLU A 422 -7.89 2.49 -36.32
CA GLU A 422 -6.69 2.77 -37.10
C GLU A 422 -5.54 3.23 -36.20
N GLN A 423 -5.81 4.10 -35.22
CA GLN A 423 -4.79 4.51 -34.26
C GLN A 423 -4.39 3.36 -33.32
N PHE A 424 -5.34 2.59 -32.81
CA PHE A 424 -5.12 1.46 -31.90
C PHE A 424 -4.33 0.32 -32.56
N THR A 425 -4.39 0.21 -33.87
CA THR A 425 -3.59 -0.76 -34.66
C THR A 425 -2.28 -0.16 -35.21
N GLN A 426 -2.11 1.16 -35.21
CA GLN A 426 -0.89 1.86 -35.61
C GLN A 426 0.03 2.19 -34.42
N ASP A 427 -0.53 2.54 -33.26
CA ASP A 427 0.17 2.87 -32.01
C ASP A 427 0.25 1.64 -31.07
N GLY A 428 1.25 0.78 -31.29
CA GLY A 428 1.74 -0.15 -30.26
C GLY A 428 2.33 -1.45 -30.78
N PRO A 429 3.63 -1.75 -30.58
CA PRO A 429 4.09 -3.15 -30.55
C PRO A 429 3.27 -3.92 -29.49
N ASP A 430 3.16 -5.25 -29.59
CA ASP A 430 2.61 -6.09 -28.51
C ASP A 430 3.47 -5.88 -27.25
N VAL A 431 3.11 -4.87 -26.43
CA VAL A 431 3.85 -4.54 -25.22
C VAL A 431 3.38 -5.47 -24.12
N ASP A 432 4.32 -6.17 -23.51
CA ASP A 432 4.14 -7.06 -22.37
C ASP A 432 5.31 -6.89 -21.38
N TRP A 433 5.28 -7.66 -20.29
CA TRP A 433 6.38 -7.63 -19.33
C TRP A 433 7.74 -8.04 -19.91
N ARG A 434 7.81 -8.86 -20.98
CA ARG A 434 9.10 -9.20 -21.62
C ARG A 434 9.66 -8.02 -22.37
N THR A 435 8.86 -7.38 -23.21
CA THR A 435 9.26 -6.18 -23.94
C THR A 435 9.59 -5.00 -23.01
N TRP A 436 8.94 -4.95 -21.84
CA TRP A 436 9.28 -3.99 -20.78
C TRP A 436 10.66 -4.25 -20.17
N LEU A 437 11.00 -5.52 -19.90
CA LEU A 437 12.34 -5.90 -19.42
C LEU A 437 13.42 -5.66 -20.49
N ASP A 438 13.15 -6.02 -21.75
CA ASP A 438 14.05 -5.74 -22.88
C ASP A 438 14.29 -4.23 -23.04
N ALA A 439 13.26 -3.41 -22.76
CA ALA A 439 13.35 -1.95 -22.79
C ALA A 439 14.27 -1.37 -21.70
N LEU A 440 14.49 -2.07 -20.57
CA LEU A 440 15.48 -1.66 -19.57
C LEU A 440 16.91 -1.86 -20.08
N GLU A 441 17.14 -2.89 -20.90
CA GLU A 441 18.44 -3.22 -21.50
C GLU A 441 18.83 -2.27 -22.64
N GLY A 442 17.85 -1.71 -23.36
CA GLY A 442 18.06 -0.83 -24.52
C GLY A 442 17.88 0.67 -24.27
N ASP A 443 18.23 1.48 -25.29
CA ASP A 443 18.09 2.95 -25.30
C ASP A 443 16.78 3.43 -25.99
N HIS A 444 15.91 2.50 -26.44
CA HIS A 444 14.83 2.79 -27.40
C HIS A 444 13.41 2.40 -26.92
N GLY A 445 13.24 2.02 -25.65
CA GLY A 445 11.98 1.50 -25.13
C GLY A 445 11.06 2.49 -24.42
N SER A 446 10.97 3.76 -24.86
CA SER A 446 10.21 4.79 -24.12
C SER A 446 8.72 4.47 -23.97
N ALA A 447 8.10 3.84 -24.97
CA ALA A 447 6.66 3.53 -24.93
C ALA A 447 6.32 2.43 -23.91
N ALA A 448 7.16 1.40 -23.79
CA ALA A 448 6.95 0.32 -22.81
C ALA A 448 7.19 0.83 -21.38
N LEU A 449 8.26 1.59 -21.16
CA LEU A 449 8.57 2.15 -19.85
C LEU A 449 7.62 3.29 -19.44
N ALA A 450 6.99 3.96 -20.41
CA ALA A 450 5.94 4.95 -20.16
C ALA A 450 4.54 4.32 -20.00
N ALA A 451 4.40 3.00 -20.13
CA ALA A 451 3.12 2.33 -19.98
C ALA A 451 2.58 2.58 -18.57
N GLY A 452 1.42 3.23 -18.54
CA GLY A 452 0.76 3.52 -17.29
C GLY A 452 0.19 2.25 -16.64
N PRO A 453 -0.20 2.35 -15.36
CA PRO A 453 -0.81 1.26 -14.61
C PRO A 453 -1.99 0.61 -15.37
N GLU A 454 -2.78 1.39 -16.12
CA GLU A 454 -3.96 0.93 -16.85
C GLU A 454 -3.64 -0.05 -17.98
N ILE A 455 -2.44 0.06 -18.54
CA ILE A 455 -1.96 -0.79 -19.63
C ILE A 455 -1.29 -2.03 -19.05
N THR A 456 -0.40 -1.86 -18.06
CA THR A 456 0.41 -2.94 -17.49
C THR A 456 -0.42 -4.00 -16.76
N ASP A 457 -1.61 -3.66 -16.25
CA ASP A 457 -2.49 -4.65 -15.60
C ASP A 457 -3.06 -5.69 -16.57
N ALA A 458 -3.22 -5.34 -17.85
CA ALA A 458 -3.71 -6.27 -18.83
C ALA A 458 -2.64 -7.31 -19.22
N TRP A 459 -1.38 -7.10 -18.80
CA TRP A 459 -0.27 -7.98 -19.11
C TRP A 459 -0.21 -9.16 -18.15
N THR A 460 -0.12 -10.36 -18.71
CA THR A 460 0.08 -11.58 -17.93
C THR A 460 1.43 -11.55 -17.20
N PRO A 461 1.47 -11.68 -15.86
CA PRO A 461 2.72 -11.74 -15.11
C PRO A 461 3.65 -12.85 -15.61
N LEU A 462 4.96 -12.62 -15.54
CA LEU A 462 5.97 -13.60 -15.91
C LEU A 462 5.98 -14.76 -14.91
N SER A 463 6.28 -15.97 -15.37
CA SER A 463 6.48 -17.10 -14.47
C SER A 463 7.73 -16.91 -13.62
N ASN A 464 7.74 -17.49 -12.42
CA ASN A 464 8.89 -17.50 -11.51
C ASN A 464 10.19 -17.93 -12.22
N SER A 465 10.13 -19.01 -13.00
CA SER A 465 11.27 -19.51 -13.78
C SER A 465 11.81 -18.52 -14.81
N ALA A 466 10.93 -17.78 -15.50
CA ALA A 466 11.32 -16.79 -16.49
C ALA A 466 11.97 -15.57 -15.83
N LEU A 467 11.38 -15.11 -14.72
CA LEU A 467 11.90 -13.97 -13.98
C LEU A 467 13.26 -14.28 -13.32
N THR A 468 13.40 -15.47 -12.73
CA THR A 468 14.66 -15.92 -12.13
C THR A 468 15.78 -15.94 -13.16
N ALA A 469 15.52 -16.49 -14.36
CA ALA A 469 16.49 -16.51 -15.45
C ALA A 469 16.90 -15.10 -15.88
N TRP A 470 15.94 -14.19 -16.02
CA TRP A 470 16.22 -12.81 -16.41
C TRP A 470 17.02 -12.05 -15.34
N LEU A 471 16.63 -12.10 -14.06
CA LEU A 471 17.33 -11.41 -12.97
C LEU A 471 18.77 -11.92 -12.76
N HIS A 472 19.01 -13.19 -13.07
CA HIS A 472 20.36 -13.77 -13.02
C HIS A 472 21.27 -13.15 -14.08
N ASP A 473 20.77 -12.91 -15.29
CA ASP A 473 21.56 -12.41 -16.42
C ASP A 473 21.59 -10.87 -16.52
N ALA A 474 20.70 -10.17 -15.79
CA ALA A 474 20.62 -8.72 -15.76
C ALA A 474 21.90 -8.07 -15.20
N SER A 475 22.39 -7.03 -15.90
CA SER A 475 23.53 -6.21 -15.46
C SER A 475 23.14 -5.26 -14.32
N ASP A 476 24.13 -4.76 -13.58
CA ASP A 476 23.90 -3.79 -12.49
C ASP A 476 23.19 -2.51 -12.99
N GLU A 477 23.47 -2.06 -14.22
CA GLU A 477 22.80 -0.91 -14.82
C GLU A 477 21.30 -1.17 -15.04
N VAL A 478 20.97 -2.36 -15.55
CA VAL A 478 19.59 -2.79 -15.81
C VAL A 478 18.83 -2.98 -14.50
N LEU A 479 19.46 -3.58 -13.50
CA LEU A 479 18.91 -3.69 -12.16
C LEU A 479 18.68 -2.32 -11.50
N GLY A 480 19.59 -1.36 -11.71
CA GLY A 480 19.42 0.02 -11.25
C GLY A 480 18.18 0.67 -11.86
N LYS A 481 17.96 0.51 -13.16
CA LYS A 481 16.75 0.98 -13.84
C LYS A 481 15.48 0.29 -13.32
N LEU A 482 15.54 -1.04 -13.10
CA LEU A 482 14.44 -1.77 -12.45
C LEU A 482 14.12 -1.17 -11.07
N GLY A 483 15.12 -0.83 -10.27
CA GLY A 483 14.90 -0.19 -8.97
C GLY A 483 14.34 1.23 -9.04
N GLU A 484 14.51 1.93 -10.17
CA GLU A 484 14.04 3.31 -10.36
C GLU A 484 12.56 3.39 -10.73
N ILE A 485 12.08 2.46 -11.58
CA ILE A 485 10.73 2.47 -12.18
C ILE A 485 9.95 1.14 -12.02
N GLY A 486 10.43 0.25 -11.15
CA GLY A 486 9.90 -1.11 -11.00
C GLY A 486 8.67 -1.25 -10.12
N GLY A 487 8.07 -0.17 -9.61
CA GLY A 487 6.94 -0.25 -8.69
C GLY A 487 5.75 -1.02 -9.25
N GLN A 488 5.34 -0.75 -10.50
CA GLN A 488 4.27 -1.49 -11.18
C GLN A 488 4.65 -2.96 -11.40
N PHE A 489 5.91 -3.21 -11.79
CA PHE A 489 6.44 -4.56 -11.94
C PHE A 489 6.34 -5.35 -10.64
N MET A 490 6.71 -4.73 -9.50
CA MET A 490 6.61 -5.36 -8.18
C MET A 490 5.16 -5.64 -7.76
N ALA A 491 4.22 -4.75 -8.10
CA ALA A 491 2.81 -4.95 -7.80
C ALA A 491 2.23 -6.15 -8.55
N ALA A 492 2.58 -6.30 -9.83
CA ALA A 492 2.10 -7.40 -10.68
C ALA A 492 2.71 -8.77 -10.33
N HIS A 493 3.95 -8.81 -9.85
CA HIS A 493 4.70 -10.05 -9.57
C HIS A 493 4.79 -10.40 -8.08
N ARG A 494 4.00 -9.75 -7.23
CA ARG A 494 4.08 -9.88 -5.77
C ARG A 494 4.09 -11.33 -5.28
N ASP A 495 3.22 -12.17 -5.82
CA ASP A 495 2.97 -13.50 -5.27
C ASP A 495 4.16 -14.47 -5.52
N ILE A 496 5.00 -14.18 -6.52
CA ILE A 496 6.22 -14.94 -6.84
C ILE A 496 7.24 -14.90 -5.68
N PHE A 497 7.27 -13.81 -4.91
CA PHE A 497 8.18 -13.67 -3.76
C PHE A 497 7.75 -14.51 -2.55
N THR A 498 6.71 -15.34 -2.69
CA THR A 498 6.31 -16.33 -1.67
C THR A 498 6.49 -17.77 -2.12
N GLU A 499 7.00 -17.98 -3.34
CA GLU A 499 7.24 -19.30 -3.94
C GLU A 499 8.67 -19.82 -3.70
N ASP A 500 8.95 -21.05 -4.17
CA ASP A 500 10.29 -21.61 -4.18
C ASP A 500 11.26 -20.72 -4.99
N GLY A 501 12.46 -20.48 -4.47
CA GLY A 501 13.46 -19.57 -5.07
C GLY A 501 13.27 -18.08 -4.74
N ALA A 502 12.30 -17.75 -3.87
CA ALA A 502 12.05 -16.37 -3.46
C ALA A 502 13.25 -15.69 -2.77
N ALA A 503 14.17 -16.45 -2.16
CA ALA A 503 15.36 -15.88 -1.50
C ALA A 503 16.29 -15.20 -2.50
N GLU A 504 16.69 -15.92 -3.55
CA GLU A 504 17.56 -15.42 -4.62
C GLU A 504 16.89 -14.29 -5.40
N LEU A 505 15.58 -14.43 -5.68
CA LEU A 505 14.80 -13.37 -6.33
C LEU A 505 14.76 -12.09 -5.48
N SER A 506 14.49 -12.23 -4.18
CA SER A 506 14.41 -11.08 -3.27
C SER A 506 15.76 -10.37 -3.15
N GLU A 507 16.86 -11.13 -3.10
CA GLU A 507 18.22 -10.57 -3.08
C GLU A 507 18.52 -9.76 -4.34
N ARG A 508 18.21 -10.28 -5.54
CA ARG A 508 18.48 -9.56 -6.80
C ARG A 508 17.63 -8.29 -6.95
N VAL A 509 16.39 -8.31 -6.46
CA VAL A 509 15.56 -7.09 -6.43
C VAL A 509 16.08 -6.09 -5.40
N LEU A 510 16.54 -6.54 -4.23
CA LEU A 510 17.22 -5.68 -3.26
C LEU A 510 18.47 -5.02 -3.88
N ALA A 511 19.25 -5.76 -4.68
CA ALA A 511 20.36 -5.20 -5.43
C ALA A 511 19.90 -4.07 -6.38
N GLY A 512 18.83 -4.29 -7.16
CA GLY A 512 18.27 -3.25 -8.04
C GLY A 512 17.81 -2.00 -7.30
N LEU A 513 17.09 -2.16 -6.18
CA LEU A 513 16.68 -1.04 -5.32
C LEU A 513 17.90 -0.28 -4.77
N ALA A 514 18.96 -0.98 -4.34
CA ALA A 514 20.19 -0.37 -3.86
C ALA A 514 20.91 0.42 -4.96
N LEU A 515 21.03 -0.17 -6.15
CA LEU A 515 21.73 0.41 -7.30
C LEU A 515 21.00 1.65 -7.86
N SER A 516 19.67 1.70 -7.75
CA SER A 516 18.89 2.89 -8.14
C SER A 516 19.22 4.13 -7.30
N GLY A 517 19.68 3.96 -6.05
CA GLY A 517 19.89 5.05 -5.09
C GLY A 517 18.63 5.81 -4.70
N LYS A 518 17.43 5.31 -5.05
CA LYS A 518 16.16 6.00 -4.86
C LYS A 518 15.82 6.13 -3.37
N ASN A 519 15.47 7.35 -2.97
CA ASN A 519 15.01 7.66 -1.61
C ASN A 519 13.51 7.96 -1.62
N SER A 520 12.70 6.94 -1.34
CA SER A 520 11.24 7.08 -1.39
C SER A 520 10.55 6.19 -0.36
N ALA A 521 9.27 6.47 -0.08
CA ALA A 521 8.51 5.66 0.86
C ALA A 521 8.21 4.27 0.30
N GLY A 522 7.98 4.16 -1.01
CA GLY A 522 7.79 2.90 -1.72
C GLY A 522 8.99 1.97 -1.57
N VAL A 523 10.20 2.47 -1.86
CA VAL A 523 11.44 1.68 -1.72
C VAL A 523 11.59 1.16 -0.29
N ARG A 524 11.39 2.01 0.74
CA ARG A 524 11.53 1.60 2.14
C ARG A 524 10.59 0.45 2.54
N VAL A 525 9.30 0.52 2.17
CA VAL A 525 8.35 -0.55 2.50
C VAL A 525 8.63 -1.81 1.70
N GLN A 526 9.08 -1.67 0.44
CA GLN A 526 9.45 -2.80 -0.40
C GLN A 526 10.71 -3.51 0.12
N THR A 527 11.73 -2.78 0.58
CA THR A 527 12.95 -3.35 1.18
C THR A 527 12.62 -4.22 2.38
N GLN A 528 11.73 -3.74 3.27
CA GLN A 528 11.31 -4.54 4.41
C GLN A 528 10.56 -5.80 3.99
N ALA A 529 9.62 -5.68 3.04
CA ALA A 529 8.88 -6.82 2.52
C ALA A 529 9.79 -7.87 1.88
N LEU A 530 10.75 -7.46 1.04
CA LEU A 530 11.69 -8.37 0.39
C LEU A 530 12.60 -9.08 1.40
N LEU A 531 13.03 -8.40 2.46
CA LEU A 531 13.83 -9.03 3.50
C LEU A 531 13.03 -10.07 4.29
N ASP A 532 11.75 -9.79 4.61
CA ASP A 532 10.85 -10.77 5.23
C ASP A 532 10.60 -11.98 4.31
N TYR A 533 10.34 -11.76 3.01
CA TYR A 533 10.17 -12.83 2.03
C TYR A 533 11.42 -13.69 1.91
N LEU A 534 12.59 -13.05 1.81
CA LEU A 534 13.89 -13.71 1.77
C LEU A 534 14.09 -14.62 2.99
N LEU A 535 13.83 -14.11 4.19
CA LEU A 535 13.97 -14.89 5.43
C LEU A 535 12.99 -16.05 5.52
N SER A 536 11.76 -15.86 5.04
CA SER A 536 10.72 -16.90 5.00
C SER A 536 11.09 -18.04 4.05
N ALA A 537 11.85 -17.73 3.00
CA ALA A 537 12.37 -18.70 2.03
C ALA A 537 13.61 -19.47 2.51
N ASN A 538 14.08 -19.27 3.76
CA ASN A 538 15.25 -19.95 4.34
C ASN A 538 16.52 -19.82 3.47
N PRO A 539 17.08 -18.62 3.34
CA PRO A 539 18.15 -18.33 2.40
C PRO A 539 19.44 -19.07 2.78
N THR A 540 20.32 -19.29 1.79
CA THR A 540 21.70 -19.70 2.08
C THR A 540 22.46 -18.56 2.78
N SER A 541 23.54 -18.89 3.48
CA SER A 541 24.35 -17.87 4.17
C SER A 541 24.95 -16.83 3.22
N GLU A 542 25.23 -17.21 1.97
CA GLU A 542 25.78 -16.31 0.94
C GLU A 542 24.72 -15.33 0.45
N VAL A 543 23.55 -15.82 0.05
CA VAL A 543 22.41 -14.99 -0.39
C VAL A 543 21.98 -14.04 0.73
N PHE A 544 21.91 -14.53 1.98
CA PHE A 544 21.56 -13.70 3.12
C PHE A 544 22.60 -12.60 3.38
N ALA A 545 23.90 -12.92 3.34
CA ALA A 545 24.95 -11.92 3.52
C ALA A 545 24.91 -10.85 2.43
N SER A 546 24.74 -11.25 1.17
CA SER A 546 24.63 -10.31 0.04
C SER A 546 23.39 -9.41 0.15
N ALA A 547 22.25 -9.97 0.54
CA ALA A 547 21.03 -9.18 0.78
C ALA A 547 21.22 -8.12 1.87
N LEU A 548 21.98 -8.41 2.94
CA LEU A 548 22.29 -7.41 3.98
C LEU A 548 23.23 -6.30 3.46
N GLU A 549 24.14 -6.61 2.54
CA GLU A 549 25.00 -5.60 1.90
C GLU A 549 24.18 -4.62 1.04
N TRP A 550 23.25 -5.13 0.23
CA TRP A 550 22.33 -4.27 -0.53
C TRP A 550 21.41 -3.46 0.38
N THR A 551 20.89 -4.09 1.43
CA THR A 551 20.03 -3.42 2.41
C THR A 551 20.76 -2.28 3.14
N ASP A 552 22.05 -2.44 3.44
CA ASP A 552 22.90 -1.38 4.02
C ASP A 552 23.03 -0.17 3.11
N LEU A 553 23.20 -0.38 1.80
CA LEU A 553 23.22 0.69 0.80
C LEU A 553 21.86 1.42 0.71
N ILE A 554 20.75 0.67 0.69
CA ILE A 554 19.40 1.26 0.67
C ILE A 554 19.16 2.11 1.92
N ILE A 555 19.51 1.58 3.11
CA ILE A 555 19.36 2.32 4.37
C ILE A 555 20.21 3.58 4.36
N SER A 556 21.46 3.50 3.91
CA SER A 556 22.36 4.66 3.84
C SER A 556 21.82 5.77 2.94
N ALA A 557 21.12 5.43 1.86
CA ALA A 557 20.46 6.40 0.97
C ALA A 557 19.14 6.97 1.54
N ASN A 558 18.46 6.25 2.45
CA ASN A 558 17.10 6.55 2.91
C ASN A 558 17.01 7.02 4.38
N VAL A 559 18.09 6.93 5.16
CA VAL A 559 18.07 7.29 6.58
C VAL A 559 18.03 8.80 6.78
N SER A 560 17.24 9.24 7.74
CA SER A 560 17.09 10.62 8.18
C SER A 560 16.53 10.61 9.61
N ALA A 561 16.45 11.78 10.25
CA ALA A 561 15.79 11.93 11.55
C ALA A 561 14.32 11.46 11.57
N VAL A 562 13.66 11.33 10.42
CA VAL A 562 12.26 10.90 10.32
C VAL A 562 12.13 9.40 10.05
N THR A 563 13.17 8.79 9.48
CA THR A 563 13.18 7.39 9.01
C THR A 563 14.07 6.48 9.84
N THR A 564 14.63 6.96 10.96
CA THR A 564 15.42 6.15 11.91
C THR A 564 14.67 4.90 12.38
N THR A 565 13.41 5.04 12.77
CA THR A 565 12.56 3.92 13.20
C THR A 565 12.46 2.82 12.14
N TRP A 566 12.35 3.19 10.86
CA TRP A 566 12.33 2.20 9.77
C TRP A 566 13.65 1.42 9.67
N ALA A 567 14.81 2.09 9.83
CA ALA A 567 16.09 1.40 9.84
C ALA A 567 16.20 0.40 11.01
N ILE A 568 15.58 0.71 12.16
CA ILE A 568 15.50 -0.22 13.29
C ILE A 568 14.53 -1.37 13.00
N ASP A 569 13.39 -1.13 12.35
CA ASP A 569 12.48 -2.19 11.89
C ASP A 569 13.19 -3.16 10.90
N ILE A 570 14.03 -2.65 10.00
CA ILE A 570 14.86 -3.50 9.12
C ILE A 570 15.84 -4.35 9.94
N LEU A 571 16.52 -3.77 10.93
CA LEU A 571 17.44 -4.51 11.80
C LEU A 571 16.72 -5.60 12.62
N GLN A 572 15.50 -5.33 13.09
CA GLN A 572 14.66 -6.32 13.76
C GLN A 572 14.23 -7.44 12.82
N THR A 573 13.95 -7.10 11.56
CA THR A 573 13.61 -8.06 10.50
C THR A 573 14.81 -8.94 10.19
N ALA A 574 15.99 -8.35 9.96
CA ALA A 574 17.25 -9.05 9.68
C ALA A 574 17.69 -10.03 10.78
N THR A 575 17.13 -9.92 11.99
CA THR A 575 17.48 -10.75 13.14
C THR A 575 16.33 -11.68 13.56
N ALA A 576 15.23 -11.72 12.80
CA ALA A 576 13.97 -12.33 13.23
C ALA A 576 14.03 -13.86 13.39
N THR A 577 14.92 -14.55 12.66
CA THR A 577 15.10 -15.99 12.77
C THR A 577 16.38 -16.32 13.54
N SER A 578 16.38 -17.47 14.23
CA SER A 578 17.58 -17.92 14.96
C SER A 578 18.79 -18.10 14.03
N ALA A 579 18.59 -18.57 12.80
CA ALA A 579 19.67 -18.72 11.83
C ALA A 579 20.27 -17.36 11.44
N ALA A 580 19.42 -16.37 11.15
CA ALA A 580 19.83 -15.02 10.82
C ALA A 580 20.54 -14.34 12.00
N ALA A 581 20.01 -14.47 13.22
CA ALA A 581 20.64 -13.90 14.43
C ALA A 581 22.03 -14.49 14.73
N THR A 582 22.31 -15.74 14.33
CA THR A 582 23.63 -16.36 14.51
C THR A 582 24.62 -16.10 13.37
N SER A 583 24.20 -15.42 12.30
CA SER A 583 25.06 -15.14 11.15
C SER A 583 26.08 -14.04 11.48
N PRO A 584 27.37 -14.21 11.13
CA PRO A 584 28.38 -13.15 11.25
C PRO A 584 27.99 -11.89 10.47
N ALA A 585 27.34 -12.04 9.30
CA ALA A 585 26.90 -10.92 8.47
C ALA A 585 25.90 -10.01 9.22
N THR A 586 25.08 -10.58 10.12
CA THR A 586 24.12 -9.83 10.92
C THR A 586 24.80 -8.96 11.98
N VAL A 587 25.92 -9.43 12.54
CA VAL A 587 26.72 -8.65 13.50
C VAL A 587 27.35 -7.44 12.80
N ASP A 588 27.94 -7.65 11.61
CA ASP A 588 28.50 -6.55 10.81
C ASP A 588 27.41 -5.56 10.39
N PHE A 589 26.26 -6.07 9.95
CA PHE A 589 25.09 -5.26 9.62
C PHE A 589 24.60 -4.44 10.83
N PHE A 590 24.51 -5.02 12.02
CA PHE A 590 24.16 -4.29 13.25
C PHE A 590 25.07 -3.08 13.49
N TYR A 591 26.39 -3.24 13.38
CA TYR A 591 27.32 -2.13 13.57
C TYR A 591 27.22 -1.07 12.47
N LYS A 592 27.01 -1.48 11.22
CA LYS A 592 26.77 -0.56 10.11
C LYS A 592 25.52 0.28 10.37
N ILE A 593 24.37 -0.36 10.64
CA ILE A 593 23.11 0.35 10.85
C ILE A 593 23.16 1.25 12.08
N THR A 594 23.71 0.76 13.20
CA THR A 594 23.86 1.60 14.41
C THR A 594 24.77 2.81 14.18
N ASN A 595 25.82 2.68 13.35
CA ASN A 595 26.64 3.82 12.94
C ASN A 595 25.91 4.76 11.97
N THR A 596 25.11 4.23 11.06
CA THR A 596 24.31 5.00 10.09
C THR A 596 23.21 5.83 10.77
N VAL A 597 22.58 5.30 11.83
CA VAL A 597 21.56 6.05 12.61
C VAL A 597 22.16 6.96 13.69
N ARG A 598 23.43 6.75 14.07
CA ARG A 598 24.12 7.50 15.14
C ARG A 598 24.04 9.03 15.00
N PRO A 599 24.17 9.64 13.81
CA PRO A 599 23.99 11.08 13.62
C PRO A 599 22.59 11.59 14.02
N PHE A 600 21.59 10.71 14.02
CA PHE A 600 20.19 11.01 14.33
C PHE A 600 19.75 10.42 15.68
N LYS A 601 20.68 10.08 16.56
CA LYS A 601 20.40 9.40 17.84
C LYS A 601 19.37 10.07 18.74
N THR A 602 19.21 11.39 18.64
CA THR A 602 18.18 12.13 19.38
C THR A 602 16.78 11.97 18.83
N ALA A 603 16.65 11.57 17.56
CA ALA A 603 15.37 11.25 16.92
C ALA A 603 14.95 9.79 17.11
N LEU A 604 15.78 8.96 17.76
CA LEU A 604 15.38 7.61 18.17
C LEU A 604 14.40 7.70 19.33
N ASP A 605 13.23 7.09 19.17
CA ASP A 605 12.23 7.01 20.24
C ASP A 605 12.67 5.99 21.31
N PRO A 606 12.14 6.04 22.54
CA PRO A 606 12.52 5.11 23.60
C PRO A 606 12.33 3.63 23.23
N THR A 607 11.30 3.32 22.42
CA THR A 607 11.05 1.98 21.87
C THR A 607 12.16 1.52 20.94
N ASP A 608 12.71 2.43 20.12
CA ASP A 608 13.80 2.13 19.19
C ASP A 608 15.07 1.75 19.97
N ILE A 609 15.32 2.42 21.09
CA ILE A 609 16.45 2.10 21.97
C ILE A 609 16.29 0.73 22.63
N GLU A 610 15.09 0.39 23.10
CA GLU A 610 14.83 -0.95 23.65
C GLU A 610 14.94 -2.04 22.58
N ALA A 611 14.51 -1.76 21.34
CA ALA A 611 14.72 -2.66 20.21
C ALA A 611 16.20 -2.90 19.91
N ILE A 612 17.03 -1.84 19.90
CA ILE A 612 18.48 -1.96 19.70
C ILE A 612 19.13 -2.78 20.83
N LYS A 613 18.75 -2.55 22.09
CA LYS A 613 19.26 -3.31 23.25
C LYS A 613 18.89 -4.79 23.15
N LEU A 614 17.65 -5.09 22.77
CA LEU A 614 17.15 -6.45 22.59
C LEU A 614 17.99 -7.18 21.53
N ILE A 615 18.15 -6.57 20.34
CA ILE A 615 18.94 -7.13 19.24
C ILE A 615 20.40 -7.32 19.65
N ALA A 616 21.01 -6.33 20.29
CA ALA A 616 22.39 -6.46 20.75
C ALA A 616 22.59 -7.63 21.73
N GLY A 617 21.62 -7.82 22.64
CA GLY A 617 21.61 -8.97 23.55
C GLY A 617 21.51 -10.31 22.83
N GLU A 618 20.68 -10.41 21.80
CA GLU A 618 20.54 -11.62 20.97
C GLU A 618 21.79 -11.94 20.16
N LEU A 619 22.46 -10.91 19.65
CA LEU A 619 23.72 -11.03 18.90
C LEU A 619 24.94 -11.23 19.82
N GLY A 620 24.79 -11.09 21.14
CA GLY A 620 25.89 -11.15 22.09
C GLY A 620 26.89 -9.98 21.97
N VAL A 621 26.43 -8.82 21.48
CA VAL A 621 27.25 -7.62 21.28
C VAL A 621 26.84 -6.48 22.21
N GLY A 622 27.71 -5.49 22.38
CA GLY A 622 27.40 -4.28 23.14
C GLY A 622 26.68 -3.24 22.28
N VAL A 623 25.75 -2.51 22.87
CA VAL A 623 25.20 -1.29 22.25
C VAL A 623 26.22 -0.15 22.45
N PRO A 624 26.52 0.66 21.42
CA PRO A 624 27.33 1.87 21.58
C PRO A 624 26.77 2.79 22.68
N GLU A 625 27.59 3.13 23.67
CA GLU A 625 27.15 3.88 24.87
C GLU A 625 26.54 5.25 24.55
N ASP A 626 27.01 5.90 23.50
CA ASP A 626 26.52 7.21 23.06
C ASP A 626 25.15 7.16 22.38
N LEU A 627 24.69 5.99 21.92
CA LEU A 627 23.30 5.75 21.48
C LEU A 627 22.35 5.57 22.68
N LEU A 628 22.89 5.04 23.79
CA LEU A 628 22.16 4.75 25.02
C LEU A 628 21.91 5.99 25.90
N ALA A 629 22.15 7.21 25.38
CA ALA A 629 21.92 8.52 25.99
C ALA A 629 21.43 8.45 27.43
N GLU A 630 22.25 8.86 28.43
CA GLU A 630 21.91 8.81 29.87
C GLU A 630 20.43 9.10 30.08
N GLN A 631 19.62 8.02 30.16
CA GLN A 631 18.19 8.17 30.23
C GLN A 631 17.93 9.00 31.46
N VAL A 632 17.09 10.02 31.31
CA VAL A 632 16.50 10.68 32.47
C VAL A 632 16.01 9.54 33.36
N GLN A 633 16.47 9.49 34.61
CA GLN A 633 15.98 8.49 35.56
C GLN A 633 14.44 8.53 35.72
N ASP A 634 13.76 9.49 35.09
CA ASP A 634 12.30 9.71 35.09
C ASP A 634 11.57 9.42 33.75
N SER A 635 12.22 9.11 32.61
CA SER A 635 11.48 8.75 31.39
C SER A 635 11.18 7.25 31.37
N ASP A 636 10.05 6.85 31.93
CA ASP A 636 9.56 5.46 31.86
C ASP A 636 9.07 5.14 30.43
N PRO A 637 9.82 4.36 29.62
CA PRO A 637 9.42 4.01 28.25
C PRO A 637 8.14 3.17 28.22
N GLY A 638 7.79 2.53 29.34
CA GLY A 638 6.55 1.78 29.54
C GLY A 638 5.34 2.65 29.86
N ALA A 639 5.52 3.94 30.16
CA ALA A 639 4.43 4.82 30.57
C ALA A 639 3.23 4.87 29.58
N PRO A 640 3.44 4.93 28.24
CA PRO A 640 2.33 4.89 27.28
C PRO A 640 1.54 3.58 27.33
N TYR A 641 2.19 2.48 27.71
CA TYR A 641 1.62 1.13 27.69
C TYR A 641 1.07 0.69 29.05
N ARG A 642 1.11 1.54 30.08
CA ARG A 642 0.74 1.15 31.45
C ARG A 642 -0.73 0.72 31.57
N TYR A 643 -1.61 1.17 30.67
CA TYR A 643 -3.00 0.72 30.62
C TYR A 643 -3.13 -0.77 30.22
N LEU A 644 -2.09 -1.38 29.64
CA LEU A 644 -2.01 -2.80 29.30
C LEU A 644 -1.49 -3.66 30.46
N GLN A 645 -1.20 -3.07 31.63
CA GLN A 645 -0.72 -3.82 32.78
C GLN A 645 -1.76 -4.87 33.19
N ASP A 646 -1.30 -6.10 33.47
CA ASP A 646 -2.13 -7.25 33.79
C ASP A 646 -3.20 -7.61 32.72
N SER A 647 -3.08 -7.06 31.51
CA SER A 647 -3.98 -7.33 30.38
C SER A 647 -3.47 -8.46 29.50
N LYS A 648 -4.40 -9.19 28.89
CA LYS A 648 -4.12 -10.15 27.83
C LYS A 648 -4.16 -9.48 26.46
N VAL A 649 -3.01 -9.41 25.80
CA VAL A 649 -2.84 -8.81 24.47
C VAL A 649 -2.49 -9.89 23.45
N VAL A 650 -3.23 -9.94 22.34
CA VAL A 650 -2.90 -10.84 21.22
C VAL A 650 -2.48 -10.01 20.02
N LEU A 651 -1.32 -10.35 19.44
CA LEU A 651 -0.80 -9.75 18.21
C LEU A 651 -0.94 -10.73 17.05
N TYR A 652 -1.66 -10.35 16.00
CA TYR A 652 -1.88 -11.18 14.83
C TYR A 652 -1.22 -10.61 13.57
N SER A 653 -0.44 -11.43 12.87
CA SER A 653 0.21 -11.11 11.59
C SER A 653 0.74 -12.39 10.93
N LEU A 654 0.70 -12.47 9.60
CA LEU A 654 1.43 -13.46 8.81
C LEU A 654 2.94 -13.15 8.77
N THR A 655 3.31 -11.90 9.00
CA THR A 655 4.70 -11.51 9.28
C THR A 655 4.97 -11.76 10.76
N GLU A 656 5.30 -13.01 11.09
CA GLU A 656 5.55 -13.45 12.48
C GLU A 656 6.67 -12.65 13.14
N SER A 657 7.73 -12.33 12.39
CA SER A 657 8.89 -11.54 12.81
C SER A 657 8.47 -10.27 13.57
N ALA A 658 7.60 -9.46 12.97
CA ALA A 658 7.13 -8.20 13.53
C ALA A 658 6.36 -8.38 14.86
N THR A 659 5.48 -9.38 14.94
CA THR A 659 4.68 -9.62 16.16
C THR A 659 5.52 -10.20 17.30
N ILE A 660 6.47 -11.08 16.99
CA ILE A 660 7.42 -11.62 17.96
C ILE A 660 8.25 -10.49 18.55
N ARG A 661 8.79 -9.62 17.70
CA ARG A 661 9.59 -8.45 18.10
C ARG A 661 8.81 -7.48 18.96
N ALA A 662 7.60 -7.11 18.55
CA ALA A 662 6.73 -6.24 19.33
C ALA A 662 6.39 -6.89 20.70
N ALA A 663 6.10 -8.18 20.74
CA ALA A 663 5.82 -8.90 21.99
C ALA A 663 7.02 -8.92 22.94
N GLN A 664 8.25 -9.12 22.42
CA GLN A 664 9.47 -9.05 23.23
C GLN A 664 9.65 -7.67 23.86
N VAL A 665 9.50 -6.60 23.06
CA VAL A 665 9.60 -5.23 23.56
C VAL A 665 8.49 -4.92 24.58
N LEU A 666 7.24 -5.29 24.32
CA LEU A 666 6.13 -5.07 25.26
C LEU A 666 6.35 -5.76 26.61
N ARG A 667 6.91 -6.98 26.63
CA ARG A 667 7.22 -7.69 27.88
C ARG A 667 8.33 -7.00 28.69
N ILE A 668 9.25 -6.30 28.02
CA ILE A 668 10.27 -5.47 28.67
C ILE A 668 9.62 -4.19 29.23
N LEU A 669 8.75 -3.56 28.45
CA LEU A 669 8.13 -2.27 28.79
C LEU A 669 7.02 -2.35 29.84
N VAL A 670 6.24 -3.44 29.86
CA VAL A 670 5.08 -3.61 30.74
C VAL A 670 5.25 -4.88 31.57
N PRO A 671 5.76 -4.77 32.81
CA PRO A 671 5.85 -5.93 33.69
C PRO A 671 4.47 -6.57 33.91
N LYS A 672 4.39 -7.91 33.77
CA LYS A 672 3.17 -8.75 33.94
C LYS A 672 2.11 -8.68 32.83
N ILE A 673 2.41 -8.08 31.68
CA ILE A 673 1.56 -8.23 30.50
C ILE A 673 1.54 -9.69 30.02
N ASP A 674 0.37 -10.20 29.62
CA ASP A 674 0.24 -11.49 28.94
C ASP A 674 0.13 -11.25 27.43
N VAL A 675 1.24 -11.40 26.70
CA VAL A 675 1.27 -11.20 25.25
C VAL A 675 1.37 -12.54 24.54
N GLU A 676 0.42 -12.81 23.65
CA GLU A 676 0.44 -13.95 22.73
C GLU A 676 0.55 -13.46 21.27
N THR A 677 1.15 -14.27 20.41
CA THR A 677 1.21 -14.02 18.95
C THR A 677 0.43 -15.09 18.19
N SER A 678 -0.05 -14.75 16.99
CA SER A 678 -0.75 -15.68 16.09
C SER A 678 -0.54 -15.30 14.63
N ALA A 679 -0.35 -16.33 13.78
CA ALA A 679 -0.15 -16.20 12.34
C ALA A 679 -1.04 -17.19 11.56
N GLU A 680 -2.14 -17.63 12.17
CA GLU A 680 -3.02 -18.63 11.56
C GLU A 680 -3.69 -18.05 10.29
N HIS A 681 -3.60 -18.79 9.19
CA HIS A 681 -4.13 -18.35 7.89
C HIS A 681 -5.66 -18.25 7.88
N ASP A 682 -6.34 -19.14 8.62
CA ASP A 682 -7.79 -19.27 8.67
C ASP A 682 -8.30 -19.31 10.12
N GLY A 683 -9.63 -19.30 10.28
CA GLY A 683 -10.25 -19.40 11.59
C GLY A 683 -10.05 -20.76 12.25
N SER A 684 -9.36 -20.79 13.39
CA SER A 684 -9.21 -22.00 14.21
C SER A 684 -9.86 -21.88 15.59
N SER A 685 -9.95 -23.00 16.30
CA SER A 685 -10.38 -23.01 17.71
C SER A 685 -9.45 -22.22 18.61
N LYS A 686 -8.13 -22.21 18.31
CA LYS A 686 -7.15 -21.43 19.06
C LYS A 686 -7.33 -19.94 18.79
N LEU A 687 -7.39 -19.53 17.51
CA LEU A 687 -7.63 -18.13 17.13
C LEU A 687 -8.97 -17.62 17.68
N ALA A 688 -10.02 -18.45 17.69
CA ALA A 688 -11.30 -18.10 18.28
C ALA A 688 -11.20 -17.85 19.79
N ALA A 689 -10.48 -18.70 20.51
CA ALA A 689 -10.25 -18.54 21.94
C ALA A 689 -9.41 -17.30 22.24
N GLN A 690 -8.37 -17.02 21.44
CA GLN A 690 -7.56 -15.81 21.55
C GLN A 690 -8.41 -14.56 21.30
N ALA A 691 -9.18 -14.54 20.21
CA ALA A 691 -10.04 -13.42 19.84
C ALA A 691 -11.08 -13.11 20.92
N ALA A 692 -11.76 -14.14 21.43
CA ALA A 692 -12.83 -13.99 22.42
C ALA A 692 -12.34 -13.53 23.81
N ASN A 693 -11.14 -13.95 24.22
CA ASN A 693 -10.67 -13.79 25.59
C ASN A 693 -9.60 -12.69 25.77
N ALA A 694 -8.98 -12.19 24.70
CA ALA A 694 -8.01 -11.11 24.82
C ALA A 694 -8.69 -9.77 25.17
N ASP A 695 -8.07 -9.02 26.09
CA ASP A 695 -8.50 -7.66 26.42
C ASP A 695 -8.26 -6.74 25.23
N VAL A 696 -7.05 -6.80 24.66
CA VAL A 696 -6.65 -6.08 23.44
C VAL A 696 -6.23 -7.07 22.37
N PHE A 697 -6.71 -6.86 21.14
CA PHE A 697 -6.34 -7.69 20.00
C PHE A 697 -5.89 -6.78 18.87
N VAL A 698 -4.67 -7.02 18.41
CA VAL A 698 -4.02 -6.24 17.36
C VAL A 698 -3.94 -7.08 16.10
N VAL A 699 -4.31 -6.51 14.96
CA VAL A 699 -4.25 -7.16 13.65
C VAL A 699 -3.37 -6.31 12.73
N VAL A 700 -2.27 -6.88 12.25
CA VAL A 700 -1.41 -6.25 11.24
C VAL A 700 -2.02 -6.48 9.86
N THR A 701 -2.83 -5.54 9.38
CA THR A 701 -3.59 -5.66 8.13
C THR A 701 -2.70 -5.71 6.89
N ALA A 702 -1.50 -5.11 6.95
CA ALA A 702 -0.50 -5.19 5.89
C ALA A 702 0.06 -6.61 5.67
N SER A 703 -0.18 -7.51 6.62
CA SER A 703 0.22 -8.91 6.55
C SER A 703 -0.82 -9.78 7.24
N ALA A 704 -2.05 -9.75 6.74
CA ALA A 704 -3.16 -10.55 7.22
C ALA A 704 -3.99 -11.08 6.04
N LYS A 705 -4.59 -12.26 6.19
CA LYS A 705 -5.69 -12.68 5.29
C LYS A 705 -6.98 -12.01 5.74
N HIS A 706 -7.80 -11.57 4.78
CA HIS A 706 -9.13 -11.01 5.08
C HIS A 706 -10.02 -12.01 5.81
N ALA A 707 -9.98 -13.30 5.42
CA ALA A 707 -10.71 -14.36 6.10
C ALA A 707 -10.40 -14.44 7.61
N ALA A 708 -9.12 -14.34 7.98
CA ALA A 708 -8.72 -14.32 9.38
C ALA A 708 -9.13 -13.02 10.10
N THR A 709 -9.02 -11.87 9.43
CA THR A 709 -9.42 -10.57 9.98
C THR A 709 -10.93 -10.50 10.26
N ASP A 710 -11.75 -10.98 9.33
CA ASP A 710 -13.20 -11.08 9.48
C ASP A 710 -13.57 -12.09 10.57
N PHE A 711 -12.87 -13.22 10.62
CA PHE A 711 -13.06 -14.22 11.68
C PHE A 711 -12.76 -13.64 13.07
N ILE A 712 -11.63 -12.95 13.23
CA ILE A 712 -11.24 -12.28 14.49
C ILE A 712 -12.32 -11.25 14.88
N THR A 713 -12.74 -10.41 13.95
CA THR A 713 -13.76 -9.38 14.18
C THR A 713 -15.08 -10.01 14.60
N ALA A 714 -15.53 -11.07 13.91
CA ALA A 714 -16.75 -11.79 14.25
C ALA A 714 -16.69 -12.44 15.64
N LYS A 715 -15.54 -13.00 16.04
CA LYS A 715 -15.35 -13.60 17.38
C LYS A 715 -15.20 -12.57 18.48
N ARG A 716 -14.73 -11.36 18.18
CA ARG A 716 -14.64 -10.25 19.15
C ARG A 716 -15.96 -9.53 19.38
N GLY A 717 -16.90 -9.58 18.43
CA GLY A 717 -18.20 -8.94 18.55
C GLY A 717 -18.05 -7.42 18.68
N THR A 718 -18.43 -6.85 19.83
CA THR A 718 -18.33 -5.39 20.08
C THR A 718 -16.99 -4.97 20.71
N ARG A 719 -16.09 -5.92 21.01
CA ARG A 719 -14.77 -5.58 21.60
C ARG A 719 -13.86 -4.95 20.54
N PRO A 720 -13.09 -3.90 20.89
CA PRO A 720 -12.26 -3.18 19.92
C PRO A 720 -11.15 -4.06 19.35
N VAL A 721 -10.77 -3.81 18.09
CA VAL A 721 -9.59 -4.39 17.43
C VAL A 721 -8.70 -3.25 17.00
N VAL A 722 -7.42 -3.32 17.35
CA VAL A 722 -6.42 -2.34 16.91
C VAL A 722 -5.90 -2.80 15.56
N LEU A 723 -6.08 -1.99 14.52
CA LEU A 723 -5.65 -2.33 13.16
C LEU A 723 -4.34 -1.60 12.84
N VAL A 724 -3.27 -2.37 12.63
CA VAL A 724 -1.93 -1.85 12.29
C VAL A 724 -1.71 -1.98 10.79
N ASN A 725 -1.57 -0.85 10.11
CA ASN A 725 -1.53 -0.78 8.65
C ASN A 725 -0.10 -0.75 8.06
N SER A 726 0.87 -1.39 8.73
CA SER A 726 2.27 -1.48 8.30
C SER A 726 2.95 -2.72 8.88
N ARG A 727 3.99 -3.24 8.21
CA ARG A 727 4.66 -4.52 8.55
C ARG A 727 5.69 -4.40 9.69
N GLY A 728 6.10 -3.20 10.09
CA GLY A 728 7.10 -3.01 11.15
C GLY A 728 6.59 -3.27 12.57
N SER A 729 7.46 -3.81 13.42
CA SER A 729 7.14 -4.00 14.84
C SER A 729 6.93 -2.66 15.55
N SER A 730 7.64 -1.61 15.12
CA SER A 730 7.49 -0.26 15.64
C SER A 730 6.10 0.33 15.34
N ALA A 731 5.44 -0.09 14.25
CA ALA A 731 4.07 0.31 13.97
C ALA A 731 3.09 -0.30 14.99
N ILE A 732 3.27 -1.58 15.34
CA ILE A 732 2.47 -2.24 16.39
C ILE A 732 2.61 -1.52 17.72
N LEU A 733 3.85 -1.23 18.12
CA LEU A 733 4.15 -0.51 19.36
C LEU A 733 3.55 0.90 19.36
N ARG A 734 3.67 1.63 18.25
CA ARG A 734 3.11 2.98 18.13
C ARG A 734 1.58 3.00 18.30
N GLU A 735 0.84 2.13 17.59
CA GLU A 735 -0.62 2.08 17.70
C GLU A 735 -1.05 1.72 19.14
N LEU A 736 -0.33 0.79 19.79
CA LEU A 736 -0.59 0.44 21.19
C LEU A 736 -0.22 1.56 22.18
N ALA A 737 0.71 2.46 21.85
CA ALA A 737 1.07 3.59 22.70
C ALA A 737 0.00 4.70 22.71
N GLU A 738 -0.88 4.75 21.70
CA GLU A 738 -1.93 5.76 21.57
C GLU A 738 -3.16 5.48 22.45
N GLY A 739 -3.40 4.21 22.83
CA GLY A 739 -4.47 3.78 23.74
C GLY A 739 -5.70 3.29 23.01
#